data_AF-A0A6L9IMX4-F1
#
_entry.id   AF-A0A6L9IMX4-F1
#
_cell.length_a   1.000
_cell.length_b   1.000
_cell.length_c   1.000
_cell.angle_alpha   90.00
_cell.angle_beta   90.00
_cell.angle_gamma   90.00
#
_symmetry.space_group_name_H-M   'P 1'
#
loop_
_entity.id
_entity.type
_entity.pdbx_description
1 polymer ?
#
loop_
_entity_poly.entity_id
_entity_poly.type
_entity_poly.pdbx_seq_one_letter_code
_entity_poly.pdbx_strand_id
1 'polypeptide(L)'
;MQRAALIFVLICGLLGASAAPVLAQDQPEPTLESGIDADESALEALALSVEEAAARADEAAQEAEAYAAQAADAIDLGFNLLGLFEVITALFGIAVPVLAILGGLFGYSRLRALNNRLDSAEQLVSAQNDQVEEMRSIYNALIEMRAQIEENERASRREFERRAEELNHLRDRMTESLEHVEVGLEAQRRESANAILALALLPLGERQYRINDSDGALDTYRRALALDAKNPAILYRLGYVYAQIGRLEDAQSHLRRALEIDTEFAPALAALGFVYRRIAEKRVNLSDVERSALLAQAEHHLLQALQTSPKLVDEDGESWWGSLGGLYRRRGQIDEAITAYRRAAEVTPYSSYPFGNLALLYMNTNVRGAMLDTYKDVERLARREVQGDPDNYWAYADLLVARLALSKIQEAEETLGFVLDKLPKDSPYAAATLIDTLEQLEQVLGEAPHITRVIARIREQINPEYLNPAARNGADYERLTIEFESGARATALLIPHQIDLDLLVQMLDIDAPRPTIFIYGGALNMSGDSAQTMLPLIEAGLVKFAELHGTALVDGGTSYGVMQLIGAGRRRSRGSFPLIGVAPIHRVKYPGRPNPGGEALDENHSHFVLTHDDEFGDETEMIARLAGAIARNQPLLGIVINGGDLTRQDVYRLVTEDAHIPLLILEGSGRFADDVAEAVHAGTSSDPMLQTIITRGNLRLVHIDSGPEGLAAELNSIVTRAI
;
A
#
# COMPACT_ATOMS: atom_id res chain seq x y z
N MET A 1 -52.99 37.98 24.66
CA MET A 1 -53.02 36.77 23.82
C MET A 1 -52.08 35.68 24.34
N GLN A 2 -51.99 35.53 25.67
CA GLN A 2 -51.60 34.29 26.36
C GLN A 2 -52.83 33.40 26.64
N ARG A 3 -53.94 33.59 25.89
CA ARG A 3 -55.18 32.80 25.98
C ARG A 3 -55.37 31.78 24.84
N ALA A 4 -54.51 31.78 23.82
CA ALA A 4 -54.45 30.71 22.82
C ALA A 4 -53.58 29.53 23.30
N ALA A 5 -52.55 29.81 24.13
CA ALA A 5 -51.70 28.80 24.76
C ALA A 5 -52.41 28.02 25.89
N LEU A 6 -53.53 28.53 26.42
CA LEU A 6 -54.29 27.84 27.47
C LEU A 6 -55.37 26.89 26.93
N ILE A 7 -55.79 27.01 25.66
CA ILE A 7 -56.83 26.14 25.05
C ILE A 7 -56.21 24.88 24.41
N PHE A 8 -54.96 24.93 23.93
CA PHE A 8 -54.27 23.74 23.43
C PHE A 8 -53.76 22.83 24.56
N VAL A 9 -53.33 23.42 25.68
CA VAL A 9 -52.98 22.67 26.90
C VAL A 9 -54.24 22.14 27.62
N LEU A 10 -55.42 22.73 27.41
CA LEU A 10 -56.69 22.16 27.88
C LEU A 10 -57.21 21.00 27.01
N ILE A 11 -56.74 20.80 25.78
CA ILE A 11 -57.15 19.66 24.94
C ILE A 11 -56.22 18.45 25.16
N CYS A 12 -54.95 18.67 25.52
CA CYS A 12 -54.04 17.59 25.96
C CYS A 12 -54.12 17.29 27.47
N GLY A 13 -54.68 18.21 28.27
CA GLY A 13 -54.93 18.02 29.71
C GLY A 13 -56.29 17.40 30.06
N LEU A 14 -57.19 17.14 29.11
CA LEU A 14 -58.55 16.61 29.36
C LEU A 14 -58.97 15.43 28.47
N LEU A 15 -58.00 14.70 27.91
CA LEU A 15 -58.08 13.22 27.83
C LEU A 15 -57.08 12.56 28.79
N GLY A 16 -56.62 13.29 29.82
CA GLY A 16 -55.72 12.76 30.82
C GLY A 16 -55.36 13.65 32.01
N ALA A 17 -56.22 14.56 32.51
CA ALA A 17 -56.20 15.02 33.90
C ALA A 17 -57.49 15.75 34.36
N SER A 18 -58.48 14.98 34.83
CA SER A 18 -59.25 15.30 36.05
C SER A 18 -59.84 13.98 36.56
N ALA A 19 -59.48 13.43 37.72
CA ALA A 19 -59.40 14.10 39.01
C ALA A 19 -58.12 13.74 39.80
N ALA A 20 -57.48 14.76 40.36
CA ALA A 20 -56.85 14.64 41.67
C ALA A 20 -57.75 15.41 42.67
N PRO A 21 -57.84 15.00 43.94
CA PRO A 21 -57.93 15.93 45.04
C PRO A 21 -56.55 16.14 45.66
N VAL A 22 -56.28 17.41 45.91
CA VAL A 22 -55.26 17.99 46.79
C VAL A 22 -54.92 17.11 48.00
N LEU A 23 -53.63 16.95 48.31
CA LEU A 23 -53.01 17.36 49.58
C LEU A 23 -51.48 17.38 49.48
N ALA A 24 -50.91 18.39 50.13
CA ALA A 24 -49.50 18.77 50.15
C ALA A 24 -48.62 17.79 50.97
N GLN A 25 -47.32 17.72 50.66
CA GLN A 25 -46.21 18.20 51.52
C GLN A 25 -44.83 17.69 51.05
N ASP A 26 -43.85 18.58 51.22
CA ASP A 26 -42.42 18.40 51.47
C ASP A 26 -41.47 17.72 50.46
N GLN A 27 -40.53 18.57 50.01
CA GLN A 27 -39.17 18.31 49.53
C GLN A 27 -38.37 17.35 50.47
N PRO A 28 -37.27 16.67 50.03
CA PRO A 28 -36.17 17.25 49.24
C PRO A 28 -35.49 16.36 48.18
N GLU A 29 -34.67 16.99 47.34
CA GLU A 29 -33.66 16.32 46.50
C GLU A 29 -32.70 15.45 47.34
N PRO A 30 -32.14 14.38 46.74
CA PRO A 30 -30.68 14.37 46.63
C PRO A 30 -30.13 13.73 45.33
N THR A 31 -29.16 14.44 44.76
CA THR A 31 -27.83 14.00 44.24
C THR A 31 -27.65 12.67 43.49
N LEU A 32 -26.92 12.78 42.37
CA LEU A 32 -26.22 11.74 41.63
C LEU A 32 -25.48 10.73 42.54
N GLU A 33 -25.58 9.44 42.23
CA GLU A 33 -24.41 8.58 41.98
C GLU A 33 -24.79 7.15 41.54
N SER A 34 -24.06 6.65 40.53
CA SER A 34 -23.73 5.25 40.25
C SER A 34 -24.78 4.29 39.64
N GLY A 35 -24.30 3.48 38.69
CA GLY A 35 -24.82 2.13 38.43
C GLY A 35 -25.65 1.98 37.17
N ILE A 36 -24.98 1.66 36.05
CA ILE A 36 -25.59 0.85 34.99
C ILE A 36 -25.69 -0.57 35.56
N ASP A 37 -26.87 -0.98 35.97
CA ASP A 37 -27.31 -2.37 35.85
C ASP A 37 -28.62 -2.30 35.05
N ALA A 38 -28.49 -2.49 33.74
CA ALA A 38 -29.63 -2.60 32.85
C ALA A 38 -30.29 -3.96 33.13
N ASP A 39 -31.38 -3.92 33.89
CA ASP A 39 -32.22 -5.06 34.21
C ASP A 39 -32.69 -5.71 32.89
N GLU A 40 -32.17 -6.91 32.61
CA GLU A 40 -32.45 -7.69 31.40
C GLU A 40 -33.97 -7.90 31.20
N SER A 41 -34.72 -7.86 32.31
CA SER A 41 -36.19 -7.92 32.35
C SER A 41 -36.90 -6.67 31.82
N ALA A 42 -36.27 -5.49 31.89
CA ALA A 42 -36.81 -4.23 31.38
C ALA A 42 -36.61 -4.10 29.86
N LEU A 43 -35.52 -4.65 29.33
CA LEU A 43 -35.24 -4.71 27.88
C LEU A 43 -36.10 -5.76 27.18
N GLU A 44 -36.36 -6.92 27.82
CA GLU A 44 -37.33 -7.92 27.30
C GLU A 44 -38.78 -7.38 27.29
N ALA A 45 -39.20 -6.64 28.33
CA ALA A 45 -40.53 -6.02 28.37
C ALA A 45 -40.69 -4.90 27.32
N LEU A 46 -39.61 -4.15 27.04
CA LEU A 46 -39.61 -3.12 26.01
C LEU A 46 -39.65 -3.74 24.61
N ALA A 47 -38.88 -4.82 24.36
CA ALA A 47 -38.89 -5.55 23.11
C ALA A 47 -40.27 -6.17 22.80
N LEU A 48 -40.94 -6.77 23.80
CA LEU A 48 -42.30 -7.30 23.65
C LEU A 48 -43.33 -6.20 23.35
N SER A 49 -43.16 -5.01 23.94
CA SER A 49 -44.05 -3.85 23.69
C SER A 49 -43.85 -3.23 22.30
N VAL A 50 -42.62 -3.29 21.78
CA VAL A 50 -42.27 -2.80 20.44
C VAL A 50 -42.72 -3.80 19.37
N GLU A 51 -42.64 -5.11 19.63
CA GLU A 51 -43.24 -6.14 18.76
C GLU A 51 -44.78 -6.07 18.73
N GLU A 52 -45.45 -5.85 19.86
CA GLU A 52 -46.91 -5.61 19.88
C GLU A 52 -47.30 -4.31 19.17
N ALA A 53 -46.49 -3.25 19.27
CA ALA A 53 -46.73 -1.98 18.58
C ALA A 53 -46.48 -2.09 17.07
N ALA A 54 -45.48 -2.87 16.65
CA ALA A 54 -45.19 -3.16 15.25
C ALA A 54 -46.28 -4.06 14.63
N ALA A 55 -46.77 -5.08 15.34
CA ALA A 55 -47.86 -5.94 14.90
C ALA A 55 -49.19 -5.17 14.72
N ARG A 56 -49.50 -4.23 15.63
CA ARG A 56 -50.69 -3.35 15.49
C ARG A 56 -50.53 -2.31 14.38
N ALA A 57 -49.31 -1.89 14.07
CA ALA A 57 -49.04 -0.98 12.94
C ALA A 57 -49.16 -1.71 11.59
N ASP A 58 -48.73 -2.97 11.50
CA ASP A 58 -48.90 -3.83 10.32
C ASP A 58 -50.38 -4.18 10.08
N GLU A 59 -51.15 -4.45 11.14
CA GLU A 59 -52.60 -4.73 11.05
C GLU A 59 -53.37 -3.47 10.59
N ALA A 60 -52.99 -2.27 11.08
CA ALA A 60 -53.54 -0.99 10.63
C ALA A 60 -53.12 -0.62 9.18
N ALA A 61 -51.91 -1.01 8.75
CA ALA A 61 -51.45 -0.82 7.38
C ALA A 61 -52.16 -1.76 6.39
N GLN A 62 -52.40 -3.02 6.77
CA GLN A 62 -53.19 -3.98 5.98
C GLN A 62 -54.67 -3.61 5.90
N GLU A 63 -55.27 -3.05 6.96
CA GLU A 63 -56.62 -2.47 6.90
C GLU A 63 -56.65 -1.23 5.98
N ALA A 64 -55.63 -0.36 6.02
CA ALA A 64 -55.53 0.81 5.13
C ALA A 64 -55.34 0.41 3.66
N GLU A 65 -54.58 -0.64 3.36
CA GLU A 65 -54.47 -1.22 2.01
C GLU A 65 -55.78 -1.88 1.55
N ALA A 66 -56.51 -2.55 2.44
CA ALA A 66 -57.84 -3.12 2.13
C ALA A 66 -58.90 -2.04 1.84
N TYR A 67 -58.85 -0.90 2.56
CA TYR A 67 -59.70 0.27 2.28
C TYR A 67 -59.28 0.99 0.98
N ALA A 68 -57.99 1.06 0.66
CA ALA A 68 -57.51 1.61 -0.60
C ALA A 68 -57.87 0.72 -1.81
N ALA A 69 -57.86 -0.60 -1.66
CA ALA A 69 -58.31 -1.56 -2.68
C ALA A 69 -59.84 -1.51 -2.89
N GLN A 70 -60.63 -1.36 -1.83
CA GLN A 70 -62.09 -1.12 -1.95
C GLN A 70 -62.44 0.25 -2.56
N ALA A 71 -61.60 1.26 -2.35
CA ALA A 71 -61.76 2.57 -3.00
C ALA A 71 -61.39 2.54 -4.50
N ALA A 72 -60.45 1.68 -4.91
CA ALA A 72 -60.11 1.45 -6.31
C ALA A 72 -61.24 0.73 -7.09
N ASP A 73 -61.87 -0.29 -6.52
CA ASP A 73 -63.04 -0.99 -7.12
C ASP A 73 -64.29 -0.09 -7.22
N ALA A 74 -64.46 0.86 -6.30
CA ALA A 74 -65.56 1.83 -6.34
C ALA A 74 -65.37 2.91 -7.44
N ILE A 75 -64.12 3.18 -7.83
CA ILE A 75 -63.79 4.11 -8.92
C ILE A 75 -64.03 3.44 -10.29
N ASP A 76 -63.78 2.13 -10.44
CA ASP A 76 -64.09 1.39 -11.67
C ASP A 76 -65.60 1.13 -11.89
N LEU A 77 -66.41 1.08 -10.82
CA LEU A 77 -67.88 1.06 -10.92
C LEU A 77 -68.46 2.43 -11.33
N GLY A 78 -67.78 3.52 -10.97
CA GLY A 78 -68.15 4.88 -11.36
C GLY A 78 -67.89 5.20 -12.83
N PHE A 79 -66.86 4.60 -13.44
CA PHE A 79 -66.56 4.80 -14.87
C PHE A 79 -67.45 3.98 -15.82
N ASN A 80 -68.11 2.90 -15.37
CA ASN A 80 -69.07 2.12 -16.18
C ASN A 80 -70.49 2.71 -16.25
N LEU A 81 -70.79 3.80 -15.52
CA LEU A 81 -72.08 4.52 -15.59
C LEU A 81 -72.08 5.71 -16.58
N LEU A 82 -70.91 6.18 -17.03
CA LEU A 82 -70.83 7.24 -18.06
C LEU A 82 -71.08 6.72 -19.49
N GLY A 83 -70.86 5.43 -19.74
CA GLY A 83 -71.14 4.79 -21.04
C GLY A 83 -72.62 4.56 -21.36
N LEU A 84 -73.52 4.69 -20.39
CA LEU A 84 -74.97 4.52 -20.58
C LEU A 84 -75.67 5.81 -21.06
N PHE A 85 -74.99 6.96 -21.01
CA PHE A 85 -75.56 8.25 -21.40
C PHE A 85 -75.41 8.58 -22.90
N GLU A 86 -74.52 7.89 -23.62
CA GLU A 86 -74.41 7.99 -25.10
C GLU A 86 -75.44 7.14 -25.85
N VAL A 87 -76.09 6.16 -25.20
CA VAL A 87 -77.11 5.30 -25.83
C VAL A 87 -78.53 5.89 -25.73
N ILE A 88 -78.79 6.83 -24.81
CA ILE A 88 -80.13 7.40 -24.57
C ILE A 88 -80.41 8.64 -25.45
N THR A 89 -79.39 9.30 -25.99
CA THR A 89 -79.56 10.43 -26.93
C THR A 89 -79.73 10.00 -28.39
N ALA A 90 -79.51 8.72 -28.72
CA ALA A 90 -79.66 8.16 -30.08
C ALA A 90 -81.04 7.55 -30.38
N LEU A 91 -81.97 7.45 -29.40
CA LEU A 91 -83.26 6.74 -29.55
C LEU A 91 -84.52 7.63 -29.73
N PHE A 92 -84.42 8.96 -29.72
CA PHE A 92 -85.57 9.87 -29.93
C PHE A 92 -85.52 10.73 -31.21
N GLY A 93 -84.99 10.16 -32.31
CA GLY A 93 -84.82 10.84 -33.59
C GLY A 93 -85.91 10.63 -34.66
N ILE A 94 -87.05 9.96 -34.39
CA ILE A 94 -88.00 9.56 -35.46
C ILE A 94 -89.47 10.05 -35.29
N ALA A 95 -89.86 10.76 -34.24
CA ALA A 95 -91.28 11.10 -34.00
C ALA A 95 -91.69 12.57 -34.27
N VAL A 96 -91.04 13.28 -35.19
CA VAL A 96 -91.34 14.70 -35.53
C VAL A 96 -92.27 14.92 -36.76
N PRO A 97 -92.53 13.99 -37.70
CA PRO A 97 -93.45 14.27 -38.81
C PRO A 97 -94.95 13.97 -38.60
N VAL A 98 -95.38 13.45 -37.44
CA VAL A 98 -96.78 12.95 -37.28
C VAL A 98 -97.70 13.91 -36.51
N LEU A 99 -97.18 14.89 -35.77
CA LEU A 99 -98.00 15.86 -35.00
C LEU A 99 -98.29 17.19 -35.74
N ALA A 100 -97.70 17.40 -36.91
CA ALA A 100 -97.93 18.60 -37.73
C ALA A 100 -99.26 18.59 -38.52
N ILE A 101 -100.07 17.52 -38.44
CA ILE A 101 -101.27 17.34 -39.28
C ILE A 101 -102.61 17.50 -38.51
N LEU A 102 -102.63 17.65 -37.16
CA LEU A 102 -103.89 17.59 -36.40
C LEU A 102 -104.31 18.83 -35.56
N GLY A 103 -103.59 19.95 -35.59
CA GLY A 103 -103.90 21.09 -34.71
C GLY A 103 -104.48 22.35 -35.37
N GLY A 104 -104.69 22.35 -36.69
CA GLY A 104 -105.07 23.52 -37.48
C GLY A 104 -106.53 23.99 -37.37
N LEU A 105 -107.27 23.69 -36.30
CA LEU A 105 -108.71 23.98 -36.21
C LEU A 105 -109.11 24.46 -34.81
N PHE A 106 -108.70 25.66 -34.39
CA PHE A 106 -109.51 26.51 -33.47
C PHE A 106 -108.97 27.95 -33.42
N GLY A 107 -108.78 28.54 -34.60
CA GLY A 107 -108.54 29.97 -34.72
C GLY A 107 -109.81 30.78 -34.45
N TYR A 108 -109.57 32.03 -34.09
CA TYR A 108 -110.23 33.17 -34.73
C TYR A 108 -111.50 33.74 -34.10
N SER A 109 -112.12 33.12 -33.09
CA SER A 109 -113.20 33.78 -32.36
C SER A 109 -112.74 34.37 -31.04
N ARG A 110 -112.66 35.71 -31.01
CA ARG A 110 -112.78 36.58 -29.83
C ARG A 110 -111.52 36.91 -29.03
N LEU A 111 -110.43 37.05 -29.78
CA LEU A 111 -109.41 38.11 -29.67
C LEU A 111 -109.97 39.57 -29.71
N ARG A 112 -111.24 39.79 -29.32
CA ARG A 112 -111.92 41.11 -29.32
C ARG A 112 -112.36 41.57 -27.94
N ALA A 113 -112.23 40.72 -26.92
CA ALA A 113 -112.52 41.06 -25.51
C ALA A 113 -111.28 41.52 -24.73
N LEU A 114 -110.09 41.44 -25.33
CA LEU A 114 -108.80 41.76 -24.70
C LEU A 114 -108.40 43.24 -24.79
N ASN A 115 -109.02 44.04 -25.66
CA ASN A 115 -108.57 45.40 -25.93
C ASN A 115 -108.94 46.43 -24.85
N ASN A 116 -109.91 46.14 -23.97
CA ASN A 116 -110.36 47.09 -22.93
C ASN A 116 -109.82 46.76 -21.52
N ARG A 117 -108.90 45.79 -21.40
CA ARG A 117 -108.22 45.42 -20.14
C ARG A 117 -106.72 45.75 -20.13
N LEU A 118 -106.18 46.33 -21.19
CA LEU A 118 -104.76 46.70 -21.30
C LEU A 118 -104.43 47.97 -20.50
N ASP A 119 -105.34 48.95 -20.41
CA ASP A 119 -105.07 50.21 -19.69
C ASP A 119 -105.01 50.06 -18.16
N SER A 120 -105.56 48.98 -17.61
CA SER A 120 -105.48 48.66 -16.16
C SER A 120 -104.27 47.79 -15.80
N ALA A 121 -103.56 47.25 -16.80
CA ALA A 121 -102.37 46.43 -16.59
C ALA A 121 -101.07 47.27 -16.56
N GLU A 122 -101.04 48.44 -17.23
CA GLU A 122 -99.86 49.32 -17.26
C GLU A 122 -99.49 49.89 -15.88
N GLN A 123 -100.46 50.14 -14.98
CA GLN A 123 -100.16 50.65 -13.62
C GLN A 123 -99.71 49.58 -12.62
N LEU A 124 -99.96 48.29 -12.90
CA LEU A 124 -99.45 47.18 -12.08
C LEU A 124 -98.05 46.71 -12.52
N VAL A 125 -97.66 46.99 -13.77
CA VAL A 125 -96.34 46.66 -14.33
C VAL A 125 -95.24 47.61 -13.82
N SER A 126 -95.55 48.88 -13.48
CA SER A 126 -94.53 49.81 -12.97
C SER A 126 -94.07 49.49 -11.53
N ALA A 127 -94.93 48.90 -10.69
CA ALA A 127 -94.57 48.50 -9.32
C ALA A 127 -93.84 47.14 -9.25
N GLN A 128 -93.91 46.32 -10.30
CA GLN A 128 -93.09 45.09 -10.43
C GLN A 128 -91.72 45.36 -11.05
N ASN A 129 -91.54 46.46 -11.80
CA ASN A 129 -90.24 46.79 -12.41
C ASN A 129 -89.17 47.14 -11.36
N ASP A 130 -89.49 47.90 -10.31
CA ASP A 130 -88.52 48.27 -9.27
C ASP A 130 -88.00 47.04 -8.48
N GLN A 131 -88.89 46.09 -8.14
CA GLN A 131 -88.48 44.84 -7.47
C GLN A 131 -87.66 43.91 -8.38
N VAL A 132 -87.94 43.90 -9.69
CA VAL A 132 -87.16 43.12 -10.67
C VAL A 132 -85.78 43.75 -10.90
N GLU A 133 -85.68 45.08 -10.84
CA GLU A 133 -84.41 45.80 -11.00
C GLU A 133 -83.52 45.67 -9.75
N GLU A 134 -84.09 45.70 -8.55
CA GLU A 134 -83.39 45.41 -7.29
C GLU A 134 -82.92 43.93 -7.22
N MET A 135 -83.77 43.00 -7.65
CA MET A 135 -83.42 41.57 -7.71
C MET A 135 -82.34 41.28 -8.78
N ARG A 136 -82.36 42.01 -9.91
CA ARG A 136 -81.31 41.96 -10.93
C ARG A 136 -79.99 42.55 -10.41
N SER A 137 -80.04 43.62 -9.63
CA SER A 137 -78.87 44.21 -8.96
C SER A 137 -78.22 43.22 -7.97
N ILE A 138 -79.03 42.58 -7.12
CA ILE A 138 -78.55 41.54 -6.18
C ILE A 138 -77.98 40.34 -6.92
N TYR A 139 -78.62 39.90 -8.00
CA TYR A 139 -78.14 38.79 -8.82
C TYR A 139 -76.79 39.10 -9.50
N ASN A 140 -76.62 40.32 -10.03
CA ASN A 140 -75.35 40.76 -10.60
C ASN A 140 -74.25 40.87 -9.55
N ALA A 141 -74.55 41.40 -8.36
CA ALA A 141 -73.61 41.46 -7.23
C ALA A 141 -73.19 40.05 -6.75
N LEU A 142 -74.10 39.08 -6.75
CA LEU A 142 -73.79 37.68 -6.43
C LEU A 142 -72.89 37.03 -7.49
N ILE A 143 -73.09 37.35 -8.78
CA ILE A 143 -72.22 36.90 -9.86
C ILE A 143 -70.81 37.48 -9.70
N GLU A 144 -70.69 38.78 -9.42
CA GLU A 144 -69.41 39.43 -9.18
C GLU A 144 -68.70 38.87 -7.94
N MET A 145 -69.43 38.65 -6.84
CA MET A 145 -68.88 38.03 -5.63
C MET A 145 -68.43 36.59 -5.89
N ARG A 146 -69.17 35.81 -6.67
CA ARG A 146 -68.79 34.45 -7.09
C ARG A 146 -67.53 34.46 -7.95
N ALA A 147 -67.42 35.41 -8.89
CA ALA A 147 -66.23 35.58 -9.72
C ALA A 147 -65.01 35.95 -8.88
N GLN A 148 -65.18 36.81 -7.88
CA GLN A 148 -64.09 37.23 -6.98
C GLN A 148 -63.68 36.11 -6.00
N ILE A 149 -64.62 35.28 -5.55
CA ILE A 149 -64.31 34.06 -4.78
C ILE A 149 -63.54 33.07 -5.65
N GLU A 150 -63.97 32.81 -6.89
CA GLU A 150 -63.24 31.94 -7.82
C GLU A 150 -61.82 32.46 -8.11
N GLU A 151 -61.64 33.77 -8.24
CA GLU A 151 -60.34 34.38 -8.44
C GLU A 151 -59.43 34.26 -7.20
N ASN A 152 -59.96 34.54 -6.01
CA ASN A 152 -59.24 34.39 -4.74
C ASN A 152 -58.87 32.93 -4.46
N GLU A 153 -59.74 31.97 -4.79
CA GLU A 153 -59.43 30.54 -4.70
C GLU A 153 -58.33 30.14 -5.68
N ARG A 154 -58.35 30.64 -6.92
CA ARG A 154 -57.27 30.40 -7.90
C ARG A 154 -55.94 31.01 -7.44
N ALA A 155 -55.96 32.23 -6.90
CA ALA A 155 -54.77 32.89 -6.37
C ALA A 155 -54.20 32.10 -5.16
N SER A 156 -55.07 31.67 -4.24
CA SER A 156 -54.68 30.87 -3.08
C SER A 156 -54.14 29.49 -3.48
N ARG A 157 -54.72 28.83 -4.49
CA ARG A 157 -54.21 27.56 -5.04
C ARG A 157 -52.83 27.73 -5.66
N ARG A 158 -52.60 28.76 -6.47
CA ARG A 158 -51.28 29.06 -7.05
C ARG A 158 -50.23 29.34 -5.99
N GLU A 159 -50.59 30.05 -4.93
CA GLU A 159 -49.67 30.31 -3.81
C GLU A 159 -49.37 29.03 -3.02
N PHE A 160 -50.38 28.18 -2.82
CA PHE A 160 -50.20 26.86 -2.20
C PHE A 160 -49.31 25.94 -3.04
N GLU A 161 -49.52 25.88 -4.35
CA GLU A 161 -48.70 25.11 -5.31
C GLU A 161 -47.24 25.60 -5.28
N ARG A 162 -47.00 26.92 -5.33
CA ARG A 162 -45.65 27.49 -5.23
C ARG A 162 -44.97 27.13 -3.90
N ARG A 163 -45.68 27.24 -2.77
CA ARG A 163 -45.12 26.86 -1.46
C ARG A 163 -44.85 25.36 -1.37
N ALA A 164 -45.69 24.52 -1.98
CA ALA A 164 -45.47 23.08 -2.05
C ALA A 164 -44.21 22.75 -2.88
N GLU A 165 -44.00 23.43 -4.01
CA GLU A 165 -42.78 23.31 -4.83
C GLU A 165 -41.53 23.77 -4.05
N GLU A 166 -41.59 24.90 -3.35
CA GLU A 166 -40.49 25.38 -2.51
C GLU A 166 -40.13 24.39 -1.39
N LEU A 167 -41.15 23.81 -0.73
CA LEU A 167 -40.96 22.80 0.31
C LEU A 167 -40.39 21.50 -0.26
N ASN A 168 -40.82 21.07 -1.44
CA ASN A 168 -40.26 19.90 -2.12
C ASN A 168 -38.79 20.14 -2.48
N HIS A 169 -38.44 21.30 -3.05
CA HIS A 169 -37.05 21.64 -3.35
C HIS A 169 -36.17 21.72 -2.09
N LEU A 170 -36.71 22.25 -0.98
CA LEU A 170 -35.99 22.29 0.29
C LEU A 170 -35.77 20.88 0.85
N ARG A 171 -36.80 20.03 0.82
CA ARG A 171 -36.70 18.62 1.22
C ARG A 171 -35.63 17.92 0.41
N ASP A 172 -35.66 18.03 -0.92
CA ASP A 172 -34.71 17.34 -1.80
C ASP A 172 -33.26 17.78 -1.51
N ARG A 173 -33.04 19.08 -1.27
CA ARG A 173 -31.73 19.61 -0.83
C ARG A 173 -31.30 19.10 0.56
N MET A 174 -32.24 18.95 1.49
CA MET A 174 -31.94 18.41 2.82
C MET A 174 -31.60 16.92 2.72
N THR A 175 -32.30 16.16 1.89
CA THR A 175 -32.01 14.74 1.63
C THR A 175 -30.62 14.56 1.03
N GLU A 176 -30.27 15.34 0.00
CA GLU A 176 -28.93 15.34 -0.60
C GLU A 176 -27.84 15.69 0.44
N SER A 177 -28.08 16.72 1.26
CA SER A 177 -27.14 17.09 2.34
C SER A 177 -26.99 16.01 3.41
N LEU A 178 -28.06 15.28 3.75
CA LEU A 178 -28.00 14.18 4.73
C LEU A 178 -27.20 13.01 4.16
N GLU A 179 -27.42 12.65 2.90
CA GLU A 179 -26.66 11.60 2.20
C GLU A 179 -25.16 11.91 2.19
N HIS A 180 -24.78 13.16 1.91
CA HIS A 180 -23.38 13.58 1.99
C HIS A 180 -22.76 13.46 3.38
N VAL A 181 -23.54 13.77 4.44
CA VAL A 181 -23.07 13.67 5.83
C VAL A 181 -22.94 12.20 6.25
N GLU A 182 -23.88 11.34 5.86
CA GLU A 182 -23.84 9.90 6.14
C GLU A 182 -22.62 9.24 5.48
N VAL A 183 -22.39 9.50 4.19
CA VAL A 183 -21.20 8.99 3.48
C VAL A 183 -19.90 9.48 4.12
N GLY A 184 -19.85 10.76 4.54
CA GLY A 184 -18.70 11.31 5.25
C GLY A 184 -18.43 10.65 6.60
N LEU A 185 -19.48 10.40 7.39
CA LEU A 185 -19.40 9.71 8.68
C LEU A 185 -18.98 8.25 8.52
N GLU A 186 -19.49 7.55 7.51
CA GLU A 186 -19.09 6.18 7.21
C GLU A 186 -17.62 6.09 6.78
N ALA A 187 -17.17 7.00 5.92
CA ALA A 187 -15.76 7.09 5.52
C ALA A 187 -14.86 7.34 6.75
N GLN A 188 -15.23 8.27 7.63
CA GLN A 188 -14.47 8.56 8.85
C GLN A 188 -14.47 7.39 9.83
N ARG A 189 -15.61 6.70 10.00
CA ARG A 189 -15.68 5.47 10.83
C ARG A 189 -14.79 4.38 10.27
N ARG A 190 -14.78 4.19 8.94
CA ARG A 190 -13.93 3.22 8.27
C ARG A 190 -12.45 3.56 8.41
N GLU A 191 -12.07 4.82 8.23
CA GLU A 191 -10.68 5.30 8.44
C GLU A 191 -10.25 5.07 9.88
N SER A 192 -11.10 5.41 10.85
CA SER A 192 -10.83 5.18 12.28
C SER A 192 -10.69 3.68 12.61
N ALA A 193 -11.57 2.84 12.07
CA ALA A 193 -11.51 1.40 12.24
C ALA A 193 -10.23 0.80 11.61
N ASN A 194 -9.85 1.28 10.42
CA ASN A 194 -8.61 0.88 9.76
C ASN A 194 -7.38 1.29 10.58
N ALA A 195 -7.35 2.50 11.13
CA ALA A 195 -6.26 2.97 11.98
C ALA A 195 -6.12 2.11 13.25
N ILE A 196 -7.24 1.78 13.92
CA ILE A 196 -7.24 0.87 15.08
C ILE A 196 -6.71 -0.51 14.68
N LEU A 197 -7.17 -1.05 13.55
CA LEU A 197 -6.72 -2.34 13.04
C LEU A 197 -5.23 -2.32 12.69
N ALA A 198 -4.73 -1.24 12.09
CA ALA A 198 -3.32 -1.05 11.77
C ALA A 198 -2.46 -1.06 13.04
N LEU A 199 -2.89 -0.35 14.08
CA LEU A 199 -2.23 -0.34 15.39
C LEU A 199 -2.24 -1.73 16.05
N ALA A 200 -3.34 -2.49 15.92
CA ALA A 200 -3.44 -3.84 16.47
C ALA A 200 -2.50 -4.85 15.79
N LEU A 201 -2.07 -4.59 14.54
CA LEU A 201 -1.10 -5.41 13.84
C LEU A 201 0.35 -5.16 14.29
N LEU A 202 0.65 -4.00 14.91
CA LEU A 202 2.02 -3.67 15.30
C LEU A 202 2.63 -4.68 16.31
N PRO A 203 1.93 -5.07 17.40
CA PRO A 203 2.46 -6.07 18.33
C PRO A 203 2.55 -7.48 17.73
N LEU A 204 1.81 -7.78 16.67
CA LEU A 204 1.96 -9.03 15.94
C LEU A 204 3.28 -9.03 15.16
N GLY A 205 3.52 -8.00 14.35
CA GLY A 205 4.77 -7.85 13.61
C GLY A 205 6.00 -7.79 14.54
N GLU A 206 5.87 -7.15 15.70
CA GLU A 206 6.95 -7.11 16.70
C GLU A 206 7.26 -8.49 17.27
N ARG A 207 6.23 -9.31 17.53
CA ARG A 207 6.41 -10.69 17.97
C ARG A 207 7.05 -11.55 16.88
N GLN A 208 6.64 -11.40 15.63
CA GLN A 208 7.24 -12.10 14.49
C GLN A 208 8.72 -11.73 14.35
N TYR A 209 9.05 -10.44 14.41
CA TYR A 209 10.43 -9.98 14.40
C TYR A 209 11.26 -10.60 15.54
N ARG A 210 10.75 -10.60 16.78
CA ARG A 210 11.45 -11.20 17.93
C ARG A 210 11.71 -12.70 17.83
N ILE A 211 10.90 -13.44 17.07
CA ILE A 211 11.14 -14.88 16.82
C ILE A 211 11.96 -15.11 15.55
N ASN A 212 12.64 -14.07 15.05
CA ASN A 212 13.41 -14.04 13.80
C ASN A 212 12.60 -14.30 12.52
N ASP A 213 11.26 -14.19 12.57
CA ASP A 213 10.38 -14.21 11.40
C ASP A 213 10.31 -12.80 10.79
N SER A 214 11.41 -12.39 10.16
CA SER A 214 11.54 -11.07 9.54
C SER A 214 10.58 -10.89 8.35
N ASP A 215 10.36 -11.94 7.56
CA ASP A 215 9.45 -11.91 6.42
C ASP A 215 7.99 -11.75 6.86
N GLY A 216 7.56 -12.52 7.87
CA GLY A 216 6.23 -12.38 8.45
C GLY A 216 6.02 -11.03 9.12
N ALA A 217 7.04 -10.48 9.78
CA ALA A 217 6.99 -9.13 10.33
C ALA A 217 6.81 -8.07 9.23
N LEU A 218 7.57 -8.17 8.13
CA LEU A 218 7.45 -7.26 6.99
C LEU A 218 6.06 -7.36 6.33
N ASP A 219 5.51 -8.56 6.13
CA ASP A 219 4.14 -8.73 5.60
C ASP A 219 3.10 -8.06 6.51
N THR A 220 3.15 -8.35 7.82
CA THR A 220 2.23 -7.77 8.80
C THR A 220 2.31 -6.26 8.82
N TYR A 221 3.51 -5.69 8.78
CA TYR A 221 3.67 -4.24 8.76
C TYR A 221 3.26 -3.61 7.41
N ARG A 222 3.45 -4.28 6.27
CA ARG A 222 2.92 -3.82 4.97
C ARG A 222 1.39 -3.79 4.97
N ARG A 223 0.74 -4.80 5.57
CA ARG A 223 -0.71 -4.83 5.77
C ARG A 223 -1.18 -3.72 6.69
N ALA A 224 -0.46 -3.45 7.78
CA ALA A 224 -0.74 -2.32 8.66
C ALA A 224 -0.61 -0.99 7.90
N LEU A 225 0.42 -0.83 7.05
CA LEU A 225 0.64 0.37 6.25
C LEU A 225 -0.47 0.57 5.19
N ALA A 226 -1.01 -0.51 4.64
CA ALA A 226 -2.14 -0.44 3.71
C ALA A 226 -3.43 0.03 4.38
N LEU A 227 -3.57 -0.20 5.69
CA LEU A 227 -4.71 0.25 6.49
C LEU A 227 -4.54 1.70 6.97
N ASP A 228 -3.33 2.09 7.37
CA ASP A 228 -2.98 3.43 7.82
C ASP A 228 -1.64 3.88 7.22
N ALA A 229 -1.72 4.47 6.02
CA ALA A 229 -0.54 4.91 5.26
C ALA A 229 0.18 6.12 5.88
N LYS A 230 -0.45 6.82 6.83
CA LYS A 230 0.06 8.05 7.45
C LYS A 230 0.56 7.81 8.88
N ASN A 231 0.80 6.56 9.27
CA ASN A 231 1.33 6.24 10.58
C ASN A 231 2.87 6.20 10.60
N PRO A 232 3.56 7.11 11.30
CA PRO A 232 5.02 7.10 11.36
C PRO A 232 5.58 5.89 12.10
N ALA A 233 4.83 5.30 13.05
CA ALA A 233 5.28 4.13 13.80
C ALA A 233 5.34 2.86 12.93
N ILE A 234 4.39 2.69 12.00
CA ILE A 234 4.40 1.57 11.05
C ILE A 234 5.60 1.67 10.11
N LEU A 235 5.84 2.88 9.56
CA LEU A 235 6.97 3.15 8.67
C LEU A 235 8.32 2.95 9.38
N TYR A 236 8.43 3.39 10.63
CA TYR A 236 9.60 3.13 11.47
C TYR A 236 9.84 1.63 11.67
N ARG A 237 8.80 0.85 12.01
CA ARG A 237 8.94 -0.59 12.23
C ARG A 237 9.36 -1.33 10.96
N LEU A 238 8.80 -0.98 9.81
CA LEU A 238 9.28 -1.46 8.51
C LEU A 238 10.75 -1.10 8.30
N GLY A 239 11.08 0.18 8.48
CA GLY A 239 12.44 0.67 8.31
C GLY A 239 13.45 -0.03 9.21
N TYR A 240 13.07 -0.31 10.47
CA TYR A 240 13.89 -1.04 11.43
C TYR A 240 14.15 -2.47 10.99
N VAL A 241 13.10 -3.22 10.62
CA VAL A 241 13.25 -4.61 10.16
C VAL A 241 14.10 -4.68 8.89
N TYR A 242 13.87 -3.79 7.91
CA TYR A 242 14.73 -3.69 6.72
C TYR A 242 16.18 -3.40 7.09
N ALA A 243 16.43 -2.52 8.07
CA ALA A 243 17.77 -2.21 8.53
C ALA A 243 18.45 -3.44 9.13
N GLN A 244 17.71 -4.30 9.84
CA GLN A 244 18.24 -5.50 10.48
C GLN A 244 18.64 -6.57 9.46
N ILE A 245 17.75 -6.86 8.50
CA ILE A 245 18.06 -7.80 7.40
C ILE A 245 19.08 -7.24 6.40
N GLY A 246 19.47 -5.97 6.54
CA GLY A 246 20.56 -5.37 5.78
C GLY A 246 20.16 -4.68 4.49
N ARG A 247 18.86 -4.54 4.21
CA ARG A 247 18.28 -3.74 3.13
C ARG A 247 18.25 -2.26 3.53
N LEU A 248 19.41 -1.62 3.50
CA LEU A 248 19.63 -0.30 4.09
C LEU A 248 18.95 0.83 3.31
N GLU A 249 18.81 0.69 2.00
CA GLU A 249 18.15 1.65 1.11
C GLU A 249 16.63 1.69 1.36
N ASP A 250 15.97 0.53 1.47
CA ASP A 250 14.55 0.45 1.84
C ASP A 250 14.32 0.99 3.25
N ALA A 251 15.20 0.63 4.18
CA ALA A 251 15.17 1.15 5.53
C ALA A 251 15.20 2.68 5.53
N GLN A 252 16.15 3.28 4.82
CA GLN A 252 16.26 4.72 4.67
C GLN A 252 15.00 5.33 4.07
N SER A 253 14.43 4.72 3.02
CA SER A 253 13.22 5.22 2.36
C SER A 253 12.03 5.25 3.30
N HIS A 254 11.78 4.17 4.05
CA HIS A 254 10.66 4.10 4.99
C HIS A 254 10.83 5.06 6.18
N LEU A 255 12.05 5.18 6.71
CA LEU A 255 12.35 6.09 7.81
C LEU A 255 12.23 7.56 7.40
N ARG A 256 12.65 7.92 6.18
CA ARG A 256 12.43 9.28 5.64
C ARG A 256 10.95 9.60 5.51
N ARG A 257 10.14 8.66 5.01
CA ARG A 257 8.68 8.83 4.94
C ARG A 257 8.04 9.00 6.32
N ALA A 258 8.54 8.29 7.35
CA ALA A 258 8.07 8.51 8.72
C ALA A 258 8.34 9.96 9.18
N LEU A 259 9.51 10.51 8.83
CA LEU A 259 9.91 11.88 9.16
C LEU A 259 9.26 12.96 8.29
N GLU A 260 8.75 12.61 7.10
CA GLU A 260 7.90 13.50 6.30
C GLU A 260 6.52 13.70 6.96
N ILE A 261 6.04 12.69 7.69
CA ILE A 261 4.77 12.74 8.42
C ILE A 261 4.97 13.41 9.78
N ASP A 262 5.97 12.98 10.54
CA ASP A 262 6.33 13.54 11.85
C ASP A 262 7.83 13.79 11.91
N THR A 263 8.21 15.05 11.71
CA THR A 263 9.61 15.51 11.66
C THR A 263 10.38 15.31 12.96
N GLU A 264 9.68 15.16 14.09
CA GLU A 264 10.28 15.00 15.42
C GLU A 264 10.13 13.57 15.97
N PHE A 265 9.72 12.61 15.12
CA PHE A 265 9.53 11.23 15.53
C PHE A 265 10.85 10.56 15.92
N ALA A 266 11.17 10.60 17.22
CA ALA A 266 12.47 10.19 17.76
C ALA A 266 12.89 8.76 17.38
N PRO A 267 12.01 7.73 17.37
CA PRO A 267 12.38 6.39 16.91
C PRO A 267 12.88 6.36 15.46
N ALA A 268 12.22 7.08 14.55
CA ALA A 268 12.64 7.14 13.15
C ALA A 268 13.94 7.92 12.97
N LEU A 269 14.14 9.02 13.73
CA LEU A 269 15.42 9.75 13.74
C LEU A 269 16.57 8.84 14.18
N ALA A 270 16.41 8.13 15.29
CA ALA A 270 17.46 7.27 15.82
C ALA A 270 17.78 6.10 14.87
N ALA A 271 16.75 5.43 14.36
CA ALA A 271 16.92 4.36 13.38
C ALA A 271 17.53 4.86 12.06
N LEU A 272 17.18 6.07 11.61
CA LEU A 272 17.78 6.65 10.41
C LEU A 272 19.27 6.95 10.63
N GLY A 273 19.64 7.45 11.82
CA GLY A 273 21.03 7.63 12.17
C GLY A 273 21.82 6.32 12.19
N PHE A 274 21.22 5.24 12.72
CA PHE A 274 21.78 3.90 12.64
C PHE A 274 21.93 3.40 11.20
N VAL A 275 20.94 3.62 10.34
CA VAL A 275 20.99 3.24 8.92
C VAL A 275 22.11 3.99 8.19
N TYR A 276 22.24 5.32 8.36
CA TYR A 276 23.33 6.07 7.73
C TYR A 276 24.71 5.56 8.17
N ARG A 277 24.87 5.22 9.44
CA ARG A 277 26.10 4.60 9.95
C ARG A 277 26.37 3.25 9.26
N ARG A 278 25.36 2.39 9.17
CA ARG A 278 25.50 1.09 8.47
C ARG A 278 25.79 1.26 6.98
N ILE A 279 25.19 2.26 6.32
CA ILE A 279 25.46 2.59 4.91
C ILE A 279 26.93 3.00 4.76
N ALA A 280 27.41 3.89 5.63
CA ALA A 280 28.81 4.31 5.63
C ALA A 280 29.76 3.13 5.83
N GLU A 281 29.38 2.11 6.60
CA GLU A 281 30.18 0.90 6.84
C GLU A 281 30.16 -0.07 5.65
N LYS A 282 28.98 -0.35 5.11
CA LYS A 282 28.80 -1.38 4.08
C LYS A 282 29.20 -0.92 2.68
N ARG A 283 29.06 0.37 2.36
CA ARG A 283 29.43 0.89 1.04
C ARG A 283 30.95 1.08 0.96
N VAL A 284 31.58 0.37 0.04
CA VAL A 284 33.05 0.36 -0.08
C VAL A 284 33.62 1.39 -1.05
N ASN A 285 32.84 1.88 -2.01
CA ASN A 285 33.27 2.92 -2.95
C ASN A 285 32.97 4.35 -2.48
N LEU A 286 32.74 4.56 -1.19
CA LEU A 286 32.59 5.91 -0.65
C LEU A 286 33.95 6.57 -0.53
N SER A 287 34.09 7.74 -1.14
CA SER A 287 35.17 8.65 -0.81
C SER A 287 35.16 9.00 0.68
N ASP A 288 36.30 9.38 1.25
CA ASP A 288 36.38 9.81 2.64
C ASP A 288 35.40 10.95 2.96
N VAL A 289 35.14 11.83 1.98
CA VAL A 289 34.18 12.92 2.09
C VAL A 289 32.76 12.40 2.24
N GLU A 290 32.34 11.46 1.39
CA GLU A 290 30.98 10.88 1.45
C GLU A 290 30.78 10.05 2.71
N ARG A 291 31.80 9.26 3.09
CA ARG A 291 31.79 8.49 4.35
C ARG A 291 31.65 9.42 5.55
N SER A 292 32.42 10.51 5.58
CA SER A 292 32.35 11.50 6.64
C SER A 292 30.97 12.18 6.69
N ALA A 293 30.41 12.53 5.52
CA ALA A 293 29.08 13.11 5.40
C ALA A 293 27.97 12.18 5.94
N LEU A 294 28.00 10.90 5.56
CA LEU A 294 27.05 9.89 6.06
C LEU A 294 27.17 9.69 7.57
N LEU A 295 28.39 9.63 8.11
CA LEU A 295 28.59 9.54 9.55
C LEU A 295 28.14 10.82 10.27
N ALA A 296 28.26 11.99 9.64
CA ALA A 296 27.79 13.26 10.21
C ALA A 296 26.26 13.32 10.23
N GLN A 297 25.61 12.82 9.18
CA GLN A 297 24.16 12.61 9.16
C GLN A 297 23.73 11.62 10.26
N ALA A 298 24.47 10.52 10.41
CA ALA A 298 24.20 9.54 11.46
C ALA A 298 24.25 10.15 12.86
N GLU A 299 25.31 10.89 13.16
CA GLU A 299 25.48 11.62 14.42
C GLU A 299 24.37 12.65 14.65
N HIS A 300 24.07 13.47 13.62
CA HIS A 300 23.04 14.50 13.69
C HIS A 300 21.67 13.92 14.09
N HIS A 301 21.22 12.87 13.39
CA HIS A 301 19.92 12.26 13.67
C HIS A 301 19.87 11.54 15.02
N LEU A 302 20.96 10.85 15.42
CA LEU A 302 21.05 10.22 16.73
C LEU A 302 20.99 11.26 17.86
N LEU A 303 21.75 12.35 17.74
CA LEU A 303 21.74 13.42 18.74
C LEU A 303 20.38 14.11 18.83
N GLN A 304 19.72 14.37 17.70
CA GLN A 304 18.38 14.95 17.67
C GLN A 304 17.36 14.03 18.37
N ALA A 305 17.37 12.73 18.06
CA ALA A 305 16.50 11.75 18.72
C ALA A 305 16.73 11.69 20.23
N LEU A 306 17.99 11.66 20.66
CA LEU A 306 18.39 11.55 22.06
C LEU A 306 18.20 12.86 22.84
N GLN A 307 18.17 14.01 22.18
CA GLN A 307 17.80 15.28 22.79
C GLN A 307 16.32 15.28 23.19
N THR A 308 15.44 14.82 22.30
CA THR A 308 14.00 14.75 22.54
C THR A 308 13.62 13.58 23.45
N SER A 309 14.29 12.44 23.31
CA SER A 309 14.02 11.21 24.06
C SER A 309 15.34 10.58 24.58
N PRO A 310 15.91 11.07 25.69
CA PRO A 310 17.19 10.59 26.21
C PRO A 310 17.20 9.13 26.70
N LYS A 311 16.02 8.54 26.94
CA LYS A 311 15.86 7.15 27.39
C LYS A 311 15.36 6.23 26.27
N LEU A 312 15.45 6.67 25.01
CA LEU A 312 14.96 5.91 23.87
C LEU A 312 15.73 4.59 23.73
N VAL A 313 14.98 3.53 23.49
CA VAL A 313 15.48 2.19 23.17
C VAL A 313 14.96 1.75 21.80
N ASP A 314 15.64 0.80 21.17
CA ASP A 314 15.20 0.16 19.94
C ASP A 314 14.26 -1.03 20.19
N GLU A 315 13.85 -1.72 19.12
CA GLU A 315 12.95 -2.88 19.20
C GLU A 315 13.59 -4.10 19.88
N ASP A 316 14.93 -4.15 19.96
CA ASP A 316 15.68 -5.19 20.65
C ASP A 316 15.87 -4.84 22.14
N GLY A 317 15.39 -3.67 22.57
CA GLY A 317 15.47 -3.19 23.95
C GLY A 317 16.81 -2.52 24.28
N GLU A 318 17.64 -2.23 23.29
CA GLU A 318 18.94 -1.59 23.45
C GLU A 318 18.86 -0.07 23.35
N SER A 319 19.74 0.62 24.09
CA SER A 319 19.75 2.08 24.08
C SER A 319 20.36 2.64 22.81
N TRP A 320 19.72 3.64 22.21
CA TRP A 320 20.28 4.38 21.07
C TRP A 320 21.56 5.16 21.41
N TRP A 321 21.86 5.40 22.69
CA TRP A 321 23.19 5.86 23.12
C TRP A 321 24.30 4.86 22.76
N GLY A 322 24.00 3.57 22.73
CA GLY A 322 24.93 2.52 22.31
C GLY A 322 25.26 2.61 20.82
N SER A 323 24.26 2.93 19.99
CA SER A 323 24.47 3.22 18.57
C SER A 323 25.37 4.43 18.33
N LEU A 324 25.20 5.49 19.13
CA LEU A 324 26.07 6.67 19.11
C LEU A 324 27.49 6.35 19.59
N GLY A 325 27.63 5.55 20.65
CA GLY A 325 28.93 5.07 21.13
C GLY A 325 29.67 4.25 20.07
N GLY A 326 28.96 3.40 19.35
CA GLY A 326 29.52 2.65 18.23
C GLY A 326 29.97 3.56 17.09
N LEU A 327 29.24 4.64 16.80
CA LEU A 327 29.63 5.64 15.80
C LEU A 327 30.94 6.33 16.18
N TYR A 328 31.05 6.83 17.42
CA TYR A 328 32.27 7.48 17.91
C TYR A 328 33.47 6.54 17.96
N ARG A 329 33.25 5.28 18.39
CA ARG A 329 34.31 4.26 18.39
C ARG A 329 34.93 4.08 17.00
N ARG A 330 34.12 4.02 15.94
CA ARG A 330 34.59 3.87 14.56
C ARG A 330 35.33 5.09 14.01
N ARG A 331 35.03 6.28 14.54
CA ARG A 331 35.76 7.51 14.24
C ARG A 331 37.04 7.67 15.07
N GLY A 332 37.35 6.73 15.97
CA GLY A 332 38.48 6.84 16.90
C GLY A 332 38.26 7.87 18.01
N GLN A 333 37.02 8.35 18.18
CA GLN A 333 36.61 9.30 19.23
C GLN A 333 36.33 8.51 20.52
N ILE A 334 37.40 8.04 21.17
CA ILE A 334 37.30 7.05 22.25
C ILE A 334 36.61 7.63 23.50
N ASP A 335 36.90 8.87 23.88
CA ASP A 335 36.33 9.48 25.09
C ASP A 335 34.82 9.73 24.94
N GLU A 336 34.40 10.18 23.76
CA GLU A 336 33.00 10.34 23.38
C GLU A 336 32.28 8.99 23.32
N ALA A 337 32.94 7.95 22.78
CA ALA A 337 32.41 6.59 22.77
C ALA A 337 32.19 6.05 24.19
N ILE A 338 33.17 6.21 25.09
CA ILE A 338 33.04 5.82 26.50
C ILE A 338 31.86 6.57 27.15
N THR A 339 31.74 7.87 26.90
CA THR A 339 30.65 8.68 27.45
C THR A 339 29.29 8.20 26.96
N ALA A 340 29.16 7.93 25.66
CA ALA A 340 27.92 7.44 25.07
C ALA A 340 27.56 6.04 25.59
N TYR A 341 28.51 5.10 25.68
CA TYR A 341 28.21 3.78 26.24
C TYR A 341 27.91 3.81 27.75
N ARG A 342 28.48 4.75 28.52
CA ARG A 342 28.04 4.97 29.92
C ARG A 342 26.60 5.43 30.00
N ARG A 343 26.19 6.35 29.11
CA ARG A 343 24.77 6.74 29.00
C ARG A 343 23.88 5.57 28.59
N ALA A 344 24.33 4.73 27.65
CA ALA A 344 23.62 3.51 27.28
C ALA A 344 23.42 2.60 28.50
N ALA A 345 24.48 2.37 29.30
CA ALA A 345 24.39 1.59 30.54
C ALA A 345 23.48 2.21 31.62
N GLU A 346 23.31 3.54 31.65
CA GLU A 346 22.33 4.20 32.52
C GLU A 346 20.88 3.93 32.08
N VAL A 347 20.64 3.83 30.75
CA VAL A 347 19.31 3.61 30.17
C VAL A 347 18.92 2.14 30.22
N THR A 348 19.84 1.24 29.86
CA THR A 348 19.65 -0.22 29.85
C THR A 348 20.57 -0.92 30.86
N PRO A 349 20.36 -0.72 32.18
CA PRO A 349 21.26 -1.25 33.22
C PRO A 349 21.21 -2.78 33.39
N TYR A 350 20.28 -3.43 32.68
CA TYR A 350 20.10 -4.86 32.64
C TYR A 350 20.74 -5.51 31.39
N SER A 351 21.16 -4.72 30.40
CA SER A 351 21.81 -5.22 29.19
C SER A 351 23.32 -5.37 29.38
N SER A 352 23.90 -6.48 28.92
CA SER A 352 25.35 -6.69 28.87
C SER A 352 26.04 -5.91 27.74
N TYR A 353 25.31 -5.60 26.67
CA TYR A 353 25.81 -4.94 25.46
C TYR A 353 26.61 -3.64 25.71
N PRO A 354 26.10 -2.63 26.46
CA PRO A 354 26.85 -1.40 26.67
C PRO A 354 28.12 -1.61 27.51
N PHE A 355 28.10 -2.56 28.45
CA PHE A 355 29.26 -2.90 29.27
C PHE A 355 30.30 -3.68 28.48
N GLY A 356 29.90 -4.61 27.61
CA GLY A 356 30.80 -5.34 26.71
C GLY A 356 31.57 -4.39 25.80
N ASN A 357 30.87 -3.41 25.22
CA ASN A 357 31.51 -2.37 24.41
C ASN A 357 32.42 -1.43 25.22
N LEU A 358 32.07 -1.08 26.47
CA LEU A 358 32.97 -0.34 27.36
C LEU A 358 34.24 -1.15 27.68
N ALA A 359 34.10 -2.45 27.96
CA ALA A 359 35.22 -3.33 28.25
C ALA A 359 36.16 -3.41 27.03
N LEU A 360 35.61 -3.51 25.81
CA LEU A 360 36.37 -3.45 24.56
C LEU A 360 37.12 -2.11 24.39
N LEU A 361 36.52 -0.98 24.74
CA LEU A 361 37.19 0.32 24.70
C LEU A 361 38.34 0.42 25.72
N TYR A 362 38.14 -0.08 26.94
CA TYR A 362 39.20 -0.16 27.94
C TYR A 362 40.31 -1.15 27.56
N MET A 363 39.96 -2.23 26.86
CA MET A 363 40.92 -3.18 26.30
C MET A 363 41.80 -2.49 25.23
N ASN A 364 41.18 -1.77 24.29
CA ASN A 364 41.89 -1.05 23.22
C ASN A 364 42.77 0.11 23.73
N THR A 365 42.40 0.73 24.85
CA THR A 365 43.19 1.79 25.51
C THR A 365 44.15 1.26 26.55
N ASN A 366 44.26 -0.07 26.70
CA ASN A 366 45.12 -0.77 27.66
C ASN A 366 44.89 -0.35 29.13
N VAL A 367 43.64 0.03 29.47
CA VAL A 367 43.23 0.36 30.85
C VAL A 367 42.75 -0.91 31.55
N ARG A 368 43.70 -1.81 31.83
CA ARG A 368 43.42 -3.19 32.32
C ARG A 368 42.52 -3.25 33.56
N GLY A 369 42.69 -2.34 34.52
CA GLY A 369 41.87 -2.31 35.73
C GLY A 369 40.38 -2.08 35.43
N ALA A 370 40.08 -1.01 34.69
CA ALA A 370 38.71 -0.68 34.29
C ALA A 370 38.11 -1.77 33.37
N MET A 371 38.92 -2.35 32.47
CA MET A 371 38.51 -3.48 31.64
C MET A 371 38.04 -4.68 32.49
N LEU A 372 38.86 -5.12 33.45
CA LEU A 372 38.52 -6.27 34.31
C LEU A 372 37.31 -5.98 35.21
N ASP A 373 37.21 -4.77 35.75
CA ASP A 373 36.04 -4.39 36.55
C ASP A 373 34.76 -4.37 35.71
N THR A 374 34.82 -3.85 34.48
CA THR A 374 33.68 -3.86 33.56
C THR A 374 33.28 -5.28 33.17
N TYR A 375 34.23 -6.19 32.94
CA TYR A 375 33.90 -7.60 32.65
C TYR A 375 33.22 -8.33 33.82
N LYS A 376 33.38 -7.89 35.08
CA LYS A 376 32.57 -8.43 36.20
C LYS A 376 31.10 -8.09 36.05
N ASP A 377 30.79 -6.89 35.56
CA ASP A 377 29.43 -6.48 35.26
C ASP A 377 28.88 -7.22 34.04
N VAL A 378 29.66 -7.33 32.97
CA VAL A 378 29.30 -8.11 31.77
C VAL A 378 28.95 -9.55 32.17
N GLU A 379 29.82 -10.23 32.93
CA GLU A 379 29.56 -11.62 33.36
C GLU A 379 28.26 -11.72 34.17
N ARG A 380 28.03 -10.79 35.10
CA ARG A 380 26.83 -10.80 35.95
C ARG A 380 25.55 -10.58 35.15
N LEU A 381 25.58 -9.68 34.16
CA LEU A 381 24.44 -9.30 33.32
C LEU A 381 24.18 -10.36 32.25
N ALA A 382 25.18 -10.73 31.46
CA ALA A 382 25.08 -11.74 30.42
C ALA A 382 24.61 -13.09 30.98
N ARG A 383 25.05 -13.46 32.20
CA ARG A 383 24.54 -14.67 32.88
C ARG A 383 23.04 -14.60 33.17
N ARG A 384 22.49 -13.43 33.49
CA ARG A 384 21.04 -13.26 33.70
C ARG A 384 20.28 -13.27 32.38
N GLU A 385 20.86 -12.68 31.33
CA GLU A 385 20.29 -12.69 29.99
C GLU A 385 20.15 -14.11 29.45
N VAL A 386 21.21 -14.92 29.47
CA VAL A 386 21.13 -16.32 28.99
C VAL A 386 20.20 -17.20 29.84
N GLN A 387 19.89 -16.80 31.08
CA GLN A 387 18.88 -17.46 31.90
C GLN A 387 17.45 -17.06 31.52
N GLY A 388 17.26 -15.82 31.05
CA GLY A 388 15.96 -15.32 30.58
C GLY A 388 15.67 -15.68 29.13
N ASP A 389 16.71 -15.72 28.31
CA ASP A 389 16.68 -16.05 26.89
C ASP A 389 17.82 -17.02 26.54
N PRO A 390 17.56 -18.34 26.61
CA PRO A 390 18.54 -19.39 26.30
C PRO A 390 18.99 -19.45 24.84
N ASP A 391 18.37 -18.69 23.93
CA ASP A 391 18.72 -18.66 22.51
C ASP A 391 19.56 -17.42 22.14
N ASN A 392 19.82 -16.51 23.08
CA ASN A 392 20.60 -15.30 22.87
C ASN A 392 22.11 -15.61 22.71
N TYR A 393 22.55 -15.83 21.48
CA TYR A 393 23.95 -16.04 21.12
C TYR A 393 24.88 -14.93 21.63
N TRP A 394 24.49 -13.66 21.50
CA TRP A 394 25.34 -12.53 21.86
C TRP A 394 25.61 -12.47 23.36
N ALA A 395 24.61 -12.78 24.19
CA ALA A 395 24.79 -12.89 25.63
C ALA A 395 25.74 -14.05 26.00
N TYR A 396 25.68 -15.19 25.30
CA TYR A 396 26.65 -16.27 25.50
C TYR A 396 28.07 -15.86 25.07
N ALA A 397 28.21 -15.12 23.97
CA ALA A 397 29.50 -14.60 23.52
C ALA A 397 30.11 -13.62 24.54
N ASP A 398 29.32 -12.66 25.03
CA ASP A 398 29.74 -11.70 26.07
C ASP A 398 30.10 -12.41 27.38
N LEU A 399 29.33 -13.43 27.77
CA LEU A 399 29.60 -14.25 28.95
C LEU A 399 30.92 -15.03 28.81
N LEU A 400 31.19 -15.59 27.62
CA LEU A 400 32.44 -16.32 27.34
C LEU A 400 33.64 -15.38 27.44
N VAL A 401 33.59 -14.23 26.76
CA VAL A 401 34.68 -13.24 26.78
C VAL A 401 34.92 -12.74 28.21
N ALA A 402 33.86 -12.42 28.95
CA ALA A 402 33.98 -11.96 30.34
C ALA A 402 34.60 -13.03 31.26
N ARG A 403 34.18 -14.29 31.16
CA ARG A 403 34.75 -15.39 31.96
C ARG A 403 36.22 -15.62 31.65
N LEU A 404 36.61 -15.56 30.38
CA LEU A 404 38.02 -15.65 29.98
C LEU A 404 38.84 -14.47 30.50
N ALA A 405 38.31 -13.24 30.39
CA ALA A 405 38.97 -12.04 30.91
C ALA A 405 39.19 -12.11 32.43
N LEU A 406 38.25 -12.70 33.16
CA LEU A 406 38.29 -12.90 34.61
C LEU A 406 39.02 -14.18 35.05
N SER A 407 39.63 -14.91 34.12
CA SER A 407 40.35 -16.18 34.38
C SER A 407 39.47 -17.28 35.00
N LYS A 408 38.16 -17.27 34.73
CA LYS A 408 37.19 -18.30 35.13
C LYS A 408 37.13 -19.42 34.09
N ILE A 409 38.23 -20.17 34.00
CA ILE A 409 38.51 -21.06 32.87
C ILE A 409 37.50 -22.21 32.78
N GLN A 410 37.10 -22.80 33.90
CA GLN A 410 36.17 -23.93 33.89
C GLN A 410 34.79 -23.49 33.41
N GLU A 411 34.28 -22.38 33.94
CA GLU A 411 33.00 -21.82 33.53
C GLU A 411 33.03 -21.30 32.08
N ALA A 412 34.18 -20.76 31.62
CA ALA A 412 34.35 -20.38 30.23
C ALA A 412 34.21 -21.58 29.28
N GLU A 413 34.79 -22.72 29.64
CA GLU A 413 34.71 -23.95 28.83
C GLU A 413 33.27 -24.48 28.73
N GLU A 414 32.50 -24.41 29.82
CA GLU A 414 31.08 -24.73 29.82
C GLU A 414 30.30 -23.77 28.90
N THR A 415 30.62 -22.47 28.96
CA THR A 415 29.97 -21.44 28.11
C THR A 415 30.26 -21.67 26.64
N LEU A 416 31.49 -22.05 26.30
CA LEU A 416 31.90 -22.31 24.93
C LEU A 416 31.02 -23.37 24.26
N GLY A 417 30.59 -24.40 25.00
CA GLY A 417 29.65 -25.40 24.47
C GLY A 417 28.36 -24.76 23.93
N PHE A 418 27.78 -23.82 24.67
CA PHE A 418 26.58 -23.08 24.25
C PHE A 418 26.87 -22.10 23.11
N VAL A 419 28.01 -21.40 23.15
CA VAL A 419 28.41 -20.50 22.06
C VAL A 419 28.51 -21.25 20.74
N LEU A 420 29.11 -22.44 20.72
CA LEU A 420 29.25 -23.25 19.50
C LEU A 420 27.91 -23.83 19.03
N ASP A 421 27.02 -24.22 19.95
CA ASP A 421 25.67 -24.70 19.62
C ASP A 421 24.79 -23.61 18.98
N LYS A 422 24.88 -22.38 19.52
CA LYS A 422 24.06 -21.23 19.12
C LYS A 422 24.70 -20.35 18.06
N LEU A 423 25.91 -20.68 17.61
CA LEU A 423 26.62 -19.90 16.61
C LEU A 423 25.78 -19.81 15.32
N PRO A 424 25.45 -18.61 14.81
CA PRO A 424 24.66 -18.50 13.60
C PRO A 424 25.46 -19.06 12.41
N LYS A 425 25.02 -20.19 11.87
CA LYS A 425 25.73 -20.93 10.80
C LYS A 425 25.80 -20.14 9.49
N ASP A 426 24.82 -19.28 9.26
CA ASP A 426 24.71 -18.46 8.06
C ASP A 426 25.32 -17.06 8.23
N SER A 427 25.86 -16.74 9.42
CA SER A 427 26.49 -15.43 9.68
C SER A 427 27.98 -15.56 9.99
N PRO A 428 28.86 -15.44 8.98
CA PRO A 428 30.31 -15.45 9.19
C PRO A 428 30.78 -14.33 10.13
N TYR A 429 30.02 -13.23 10.18
CA TYR A 429 30.32 -12.04 10.97
C TYR A 429 30.31 -12.29 12.49
N ALA A 430 29.34 -13.06 12.98
CA ALA A 430 29.17 -13.29 14.42
C ALA A 430 30.37 -14.03 15.02
N ALA A 431 30.86 -15.03 14.30
CA ALA A 431 31.99 -15.84 14.71
C ALA A 431 33.33 -15.06 14.57
N ALA A 432 33.48 -14.32 13.47
CA ALA A 432 34.65 -13.48 13.25
C ALA A 432 34.81 -12.39 14.33
N THR A 433 33.72 -11.70 14.68
CA THR A 433 33.72 -10.65 15.72
C THR A 433 34.15 -11.20 17.08
N LEU A 434 33.66 -12.39 17.44
CA LEU A 434 34.05 -13.06 18.67
C LEU A 434 35.54 -13.44 18.66
N ILE A 435 36.03 -14.03 17.58
CA ILE A 435 37.46 -14.38 17.44
C ILE A 435 38.32 -13.13 17.60
N ASP A 436 37.99 -12.03 16.92
CA ASP A 436 38.77 -10.79 16.97
C ASP A 436 38.82 -10.20 18.38
N THR A 437 37.71 -10.28 19.10
CA THR A 437 37.62 -9.85 20.49
C THR A 437 38.50 -10.73 21.39
N LEU A 438 38.51 -12.04 21.17
CA LEU A 438 39.33 -12.99 21.93
C LEU A 438 40.83 -12.83 21.64
N GLU A 439 41.22 -12.56 20.39
CA GLU A 439 42.60 -12.29 20.01
C GLU A 439 43.12 -11.00 20.66
N GLN A 440 42.30 -9.94 20.66
CA GLN A 440 42.64 -8.70 21.38
C GLN A 440 42.75 -8.93 22.89
N LEU A 441 41.86 -9.75 23.46
CA LEU A 441 41.90 -10.10 24.87
C LEU A 441 43.18 -10.87 25.22
N GLU A 442 43.59 -11.83 24.39
CA GLU A 442 44.86 -12.54 24.54
C GLU A 442 46.05 -11.57 24.52
N GLN A 443 46.09 -10.64 23.56
CA GLN A 443 47.16 -9.64 23.47
C GLN A 443 47.28 -8.77 24.73
N VAL A 444 46.15 -8.34 25.32
CA VAL A 444 46.14 -7.50 26.52
C VAL A 444 46.47 -8.28 27.79
N LEU A 445 46.07 -9.55 27.87
CA LEU A 445 46.34 -10.40 29.05
C LEU A 445 47.75 -10.99 29.05
N GLY A 446 48.39 -11.14 27.88
CA GLY A 446 49.68 -11.79 27.69
C GLY A 446 49.53 -13.27 27.34
N GLU A 447 50.52 -14.11 27.69
CA GLU A 447 50.45 -15.56 27.43
C GLU A 447 49.22 -16.19 28.10
N ALA A 448 48.17 -16.45 27.31
CA ALA A 448 46.90 -17.03 27.76
C ALA A 448 46.53 -18.27 26.93
N PRO A 449 47.21 -19.42 27.12
CA PRO A 449 47.03 -20.64 26.30
C PRO A 449 45.61 -21.22 26.29
N HIS A 450 44.78 -20.80 27.25
CA HIS A 450 43.36 -21.16 27.30
C HIS A 450 42.56 -20.41 26.22
N ILE A 451 42.82 -19.12 26.01
CA ILE A 451 42.14 -18.31 24.99
C ILE A 451 42.53 -18.80 23.60
N THR A 452 43.81 -19.10 23.37
CA THR A 452 44.28 -19.70 22.11
C THR A 452 43.52 -20.98 21.76
N ARG A 453 43.29 -21.85 22.76
CA ARG A 453 42.53 -23.10 22.59
C ARG A 453 41.06 -22.85 22.28
N VAL A 454 40.44 -21.89 22.96
CA VAL A 454 39.04 -21.49 22.68
C VAL A 454 38.92 -20.98 21.25
N ILE A 455 39.81 -20.09 20.80
CA ILE A 455 39.83 -19.57 19.43
C ILE A 455 39.96 -20.72 18.42
N ALA A 456 40.86 -21.67 18.66
CA ALA A 456 41.04 -22.83 17.78
C ALA A 456 39.75 -23.68 17.65
N ARG A 457 39.07 -23.95 18.77
CA ARG A 457 37.81 -24.69 18.78
C ARG A 457 36.67 -23.96 18.05
N ILE A 458 36.61 -22.63 18.18
CA ILE A 458 35.65 -21.81 17.43
C ILE A 458 35.96 -21.91 15.92
N ARG A 459 37.23 -21.78 15.53
CA ARG A 459 37.67 -21.90 14.13
C ARG A 459 37.33 -23.25 13.50
N GLU A 460 37.43 -24.35 14.26
CA GLU A 460 37.09 -25.70 13.78
C GLU A 460 35.60 -25.88 13.41
N GLN A 461 34.70 -25.07 13.99
CA GLN A 461 33.25 -25.16 13.75
C GLN A 461 32.77 -24.24 12.63
N ILE A 462 33.65 -23.39 12.09
CA ILE A 462 33.32 -22.39 11.07
C ILE A 462 33.93 -22.85 9.75
N ASN A 463 33.21 -22.66 8.64
CA ASN A 463 33.78 -22.88 7.31
C ASN A 463 35.10 -22.08 7.17
N PRO A 464 36.24 -22.71 6.85
CA PRO A 464 37.54 -22.03 6.71
C PRO A 464 37.50 -20.82 5.76
N GLU A 465 36.61 -20.80 4.78
CA GLU A 465 36.39 -19.66 3.88
C GLU A 465 36.01 -18.38 4.65
N TYR A 466 35.26 -18.49 5.75
CA TYR A 466 34.86 -17.35 6.58
C TYR A 466 35.96 -16.83 7.51
N LEU A 467 37.04 -17.60 7.68
CA LEU A 467 38.21 -17.21 8.48
C LEU A 467 39.28 -16.49 7.65
N ASN A 468 39.12 -16.43 6.32
CA ASN A 468 39.99 -15.66 5.46
C ASN A 468 39.79 -14.16 5.72
N PRO A 469 40.83 -13.38 6.08
CA PRO A 469 40.73 -11.92 6.17
C PRO A 469 40.24 -11.26 4.89
N ALA A 470 40.38 -11.90 3.73
CA ALA A 470 39.78 -11.47 2.46
C ALA A 470 38.24 -11.61 2.47
N ALA A 471 37.69 -12.64 3.11
CA ALA A 471 36.25 -12.78 3.34
C ALA A 471 35.70 -11.72 4.33
N ARG A 472 36.57 -11.14 5.18
CA ARG A 472 36.24 -10.02 6.08
C ARG A 472 36.22 -8.67 5.35
N ASN A 473 36.81 -8.59 4.16
CA ASN A 473 36.90 -7.40 3.32
C ASN A 473 36.60 -7.75 1.85
N GLY A 474 35.35 -8.06 1.51
CA GLY A 474 34.79 -7.81 0.16
C GLY A 474 35.63 -8.14 -1.08
N ALA A 475 36.46 -9.19 -1.05
CA ALA A 475 37.22 -9.70 -2.18
C ALA A 475 37.38 -11.20 -1.89
N ASP A 476 36.70 -12.08 -2.60
CA ASP A 476 37.33 -12.68 -3.76
C ASP A 476 36.28 -13.07 -4.79
N TYR A 477 36.58 -12.77 -6.04
CA TYR A 477 35.91 -13.36 -7.19
C TYR A 477 36.33 -14.82 -7.26
N GLU A 478 35.38 -15.75 -7.20
CA GLU A 478 35.68 -17.17 -7.43
C GLU A 478 35.40 -17.50 -8.89
N ARG A 479 36.42 -17.98 -9.61
CA ARG A 479 36.28 -18.47 -10.99
C ARG A 479 36.11 -19.98 -11.01
N LEU A 480 35.00 -20.45 -11.57
CA LEU A 480 34.70 -21.86 -11.75
C LEU A 480 34.28 -22.16 -13.19
N THR A 481 34.40 -23.43 -13.58
CA THR A 481 33.95 -23.92 -14.89
C THR A 481 32.74 -24.82 -14.67
N ILE A 482 31.59 -24.46 -15.24
CA ILE A 482 30.39 -25.29 -15.20
C ILE A 482 30.43 -26.25 -16.39
N GLU A 483 30.42 -27.55 -16.12
CA GLU A 483 30.28 -28.59 -17.14
C GLU A 483 28.84 -29.12 -17.14
N PHE A 484 28.09 -28.85 -18.20
CA PHE A 484 26.71 -29.30 -18.35
C PHE A 484 26.63 -30.76 -18.80
N GLU A 485 25.51 -31.43 -18.52
CA GLU A 485 25.29 -32.83 -18.92
C GLU A 485 25.37 -33.04 -20.44
N SER A 486 25.07 -32.02 -21.23
CA SER A 486 25.23 -32.01 -22.69
C SER A 486 26.69 -32.00 -23.17
N GLY A 487 27.66 -31.83 -22.26
CA GLY A 487 29.07 -31.62 -22.56
C GLY A 487 29.43 -30.15 -22.85
N ALA A 488 28.46 -29.23 -22.78
CA ALA A 488 28.74 -27.80 -22.87
C ALA A 488 29.53 -27.30 -21.64
N ARG A 489 30.36 -26.28 -21.84
CA ARG A 489 31.17 -25.66 -20.78
C ARG A 489 30.93 -24.16 -20.75
N ALA A 490 30.78 -23.61 -19.55
CA ALA A 490 30.68 -22.17 -19.32
C ALA A 490 31.66 -21.71 -18.24
N THR A 491 32.23 -20.51 -18.41
CA THR A 491 33.03 -19.84 -17.37
C THR A 491 32.07 -19.14 -16.42
N ALA A 492 32.09 -19.46 -15.14
CA ALA A 492 31.27 -18.78 -14.14
C ALA A 492 32.15 -18.04 -13.13
N LEU A 493 31.73 -16.85 -12.74
CA LEU A 493 32.32 -16.08 -11.66
C LEU A 493 31.30 -15.88 -10.55
N LEU A 494 31.59 -16.36 -9.35
CA LEU A 494 30.87 -15.95 -8.15
C LEU A 494 31.48 -14.64 -7.66
N ILE A 495 30.66 -13.59 -7.62
CA ILE A 495 31.12 -12.24 -7.32
C ILE A 495 30.72 -11.82 -5.91
N PRO A 496 31.56 -11.08 -5.17
CA PRO A 496 31.16 -10.51 -3.89
C PRO A 496 30.11 -9.40 -4.09
N HIS A 497 29.48 -8.93 -3.00
CA HIS A 497 28.60 -7.75 -3.03
C HIS A 497 29.30 -6.46 -3.48
N GLN A 498 30.64 -6.44 -3.54
CA GLN A 498 31.45 -5.32 -4.02
C GLN A 498 32.19 -5.73 -5.27
N ILE A 499 32.06 -4.93 -6.34
CA ILE A 499 32.42 -5.38 -7.68
C ILE A 499 33.26 -4.29 -8.36
N ASP A 500 34.54 -4.60 -8.58
CA ASP A 500 35.37 -4.00 -9.63
C ASP A 500 34.98 -4.62 -10.99
N LEU A 501 34.31 -3.81 -11.83
CA LEU A 501 33.82 -4.26 -13.13
C LEU A 501 34.95 -4.50 -14.14
N ASP A 502 36.08 -3.80 -14.01
CA ASP A 502 37.21 -3.98 -14.91
C ASP A 502 37.93 -5.30 -14.63
N LEU A 503 38.13 -5.61 -13.35
CA LEU A 503 38.62 -6.91 -12.93
C LEU A 503 37.65 -8.03 -13.33
N LEU A 504 36.35 -7.80 -13.18
CA LEU A 504 35.34 -8.79 -13.56
C LEU A 504 35.40 -9.15 -15.05
N VAL A 505 35.43 -8.14 -15.94
CA VAL A 505 35.54 -8.36 -17.39
C VAL A 505 36.83 -9.09 -17.74
N GLN A 506 37.94 -8.75 -17.09
CA GLN A 506 39.21 -9.46 -17.25
C GLN A 506 39.12 -10.93 -16.81
N MET A 507 38.47 -11.21 -15.68
CA MET A 507 38.33 -12.57 -15.15
C MET A 507 37.36 -13.43 -15.96
N LEU A 508 36.37 -12.81 -16.63
CA LEU A 508 35.49 -13.48 -17.58
C LEU A 508 36.21 -13.88 -18.86
N ASP A 509 37.43 -13.39 -19.11
CA ASP A 509 38.19 -13.64 -20.33
C ASP A 509 37.44 -13.15 -21.59
N ILE A 510 36.74 -12.01 -21.45
CA ILE A 510 36.03 -11.36 -22.55
C ILE A 510 36.92 -10.25 -23.11
N ASP A 511 37.19 -10.33 -24.42
CA ASP A 511 37.85 -9.24 -25.14
C ASP A 511 36.97 -7.97 -25.12
N ALA A 512 37.36 -7.00 -24.30
CA ALA A 512 36.77 -5.66 -24.20
C ALA A 512 37.79 -4.58 -24.62
N PRO A 513 37.36 -3.43 -25.19
CA PRO A 513 35.97 -3.03 -25.39
C PRO A 513 35.33 -3.66 -26.65
N ARG A 514 34.04 -4.02 -26.58
CA ARG A 514 33.27 -4.54 -27.72
C ARG A 514 31.82 -4.06 -27.71
N PRO A 515 31.12 -4.00 -28.86
CA PRO A 515 29.69 -3.70 -28.88
C PRO A 515 28.94 -4.64 -27.94
N THR A 516 28.04 -4.11 -27.12
CA THR A 516 27.33 -4.91 -26.12
C THR A 516 25.85 -4.59 -26.12
N ILE A 517 25.03 -5.64 -26.08
CA ILE A 517 23.59 -5.55 -25.92
C ILE A 517 23.22 -6.24 -24.61
N PHE A 518 22.50 -5.53 -23.74
CA PHE A 518 21.87 -6.17 -22.59
C PHE A 518 20.37 -6.31 -22.81
N ILE A 519 19.78 -7.34 -22.21
CA ILE A 519 18.42 -7.75 -22.53
C ILE A 519 17.61 -7.82 -21.24
N TYR A 520 16.56 -7.02 -21.19
CA TYR A 520 15.53 -7.11 -20.16
C TYR A 520 14.34 -7.86 -20.75
N GLY A 521 14.02 -9.01 -20.16
CA GLY A 521 12.93 -9.84 -20.65
C GLY A 521 12.28 -10.67 -19.56
N GLY A 522 11.03 -11.04 -19.79
CA GLY A 522 10.22 -11.78 -18.84
C GLY A 522 10.51 -13.29 -18.86
N ALA A 523 10.73 -13.86 -17.68
CA ALA A 523 10.74 -15.31 -17.46
C ALA A 523 9.31 -15.89 -17.51
N LEU A 524 8.39 -15.39 -16.67
CA LEU A 524 7.05 -15.95 -16.48
C LEU A 524 6.07 -15.69 -17.65
N ASN A 525 5.30 -16.71 -18.03
CA ASN A 525 4.09 -16.66 -18.88
C ASN A 525 4.28 -16.37 -20.39
N MET A 526 5.44 -16.62 -20.99
CA MET A 526 5.47 -16.71 -22.47
C MET A 526 4.68 -17.96 -22.90
N SER A 527 3.53 -17.75 -23.54
CA SER A 527 2.75 -18.85 -24.12
C SER A 527 3.58 -19.62 -25.16
N GLY A 528 3.28 -20.91 -25.37
CA GLY A 528 3.99 -21.73 -26.37
C GLY A 528 3.98 -21.12 -27.78
N ASP A 529 2.91 -20.41 -28.14
CA ASP A 529 2.74 -19.76 -29.45
C ASP A 529 3.59 -18.49 -29.56
N SER A 530 3.70 -17.71 -28.48
CA SER A 530 4.58 -16.52 -28.43
C SER A 530 6.05 -16.91 -28.56
N ALA A 531 6.49 -17.98 -27.89
CA ALA A 531 7.86 -18.47 -27.99
C ALA A 531 8.21 -18.99 -29.40
N GLN A 532 7.27 -19.67 -30.07
CA GLN A 532 7.45 -20.14 -31.45
C GLN A 532 7.58 -18.99 -32.46
N THR A 533 6.84 -17.90 -32.23
CA THR A 533 6.89 -16.70 -33.08
C THR A 533 8.18 -15.89 -32.85
N MET A 534 8.62 -15.80 -31.60
CA MET A 534 9.79 -15.04 -31.18
C MET A 534 11.12 -15.69 -31.55
N LEU A 535 11.18 -17.02 -31.58
CA LEU A 535 12.43 -17.75 -31.78
C LEU A 535 13.11 -17.44 -33.14
N PRO A 536 12.41 -17.46 -34.30
CA PRO A 536 13.02 -17.07 -35.58
C PRO A 536 13.51 -15.62 -35.61
N LEU A 537 12.81 -14.72 -34.91
CA LEU A 537 13.16 -13.31 -34.79
C LEU A 537 14.45 -13.12 -33.98
N ILE A 538 14.54 -13.77 -32.82
CA ILE A 538 15.75 -13.74 -31.98
C ILE A 538 16.91 -14.41 -32.72
N GLU A 539 16.70 -15.56 -33.34
CA GLU A 539 17.76 -16.33 -34.01
C GLU A 539 18.32 -15.59 -35.25
N ALA A 540 17.46 -15.19 -36.19
CA ALA A 540 17.90 -14.59 -37.45
C ALA A 540 18.13 -13.08 -37.36
N GLY A 541 17.54 -12.41 -36.36
CA GLY A 541 17.72 -10.98 -36.10
C GLY A 541 18.85 -10.73 -35.09
N LEU A 542 18.60 -11.00 -33.81
CA LEU A 542 19.51 -10.64 -32.71
C LEU A 542 20.78 -11.50 -32.65
N VAL A 543 20.64 -12.83 -32.64
CA VAL A 543 21.77 -13.77 -32.48
C VAL A 543 22.69 -13.71 -33.69
N LYS A 544 22.13 -13.71 -34.90
CA LYS A 544 22.91 -13.55 -36.13
C LYS A 544 23.61 -12.20 -36.18
N PHE A 545 22.96 -11.12 -35.73
CA PHE A 545 23.61 -9.82 -35.59
C PHE A 545 24.78 -9.87 -34.61
N ALA A 546 24.59 -10.48 -33.44
CA ALA A 546 25.63 -10.60 -32.43
C ALA A 546 26.86 -11.36 -32.95
N GLU A 547 26.66 -12.44 -33.71
CA GLU A 547 27.75 -13.18 -34.35
C GLU A 547 28.46 -12.36 -35.42
N LEU A 548 27.72 -11.69 -36.31
CA LEU A 548 28.30 -10.90 -37.40
C LEU A 548 29.15 -9.72 -36.92
N HIS A 549 28.76 -9.11 -35.79
CA HIS A 549 29.42 -7.92 -35.25
C HIS A 549 30.32 -8.20 -34.03
N GLY A 550 30.42 -9.47 -33.60
CA GLY A 550 31.17 -9.85 -32.41
C GLY A 550 30.64 -9.20 -31.12
N THR A 551 29.33 -8.94 -31.07
CA THR A 551 28.63 -8.23 -29.98
C THR A 551 28.47 -9.15 -28.78
N ALA A 552 28.78 -8.68 -27.57
CA ALA A 552 28.43 -9.40 -26.35
C ALA A 552 26.94 -9.25 -26.04
N LEU A 553 26.30 -10.33 -25.63
CA LEU A 553 24.94 -10.33 -25.09
C LEU A 553 24.99 -10.58 -23.58
N VAL A 554 24.29 -9.74 -22.81
CA VAL A 554 24.15 -9.88 -21.35
C VAL A 554 22.67 -10.02 -20.98
N ASP A 555 22.30 -11.09 -20.30
CA ASP A 555 20.92 -11.34 -19.85
C ASP A 555 20.89 -12.05 -18.48
N GLY A 556 19.73 -12.60 -18.09
CA GLY A 556 19.54 -13.29 -16.80
C GLY A 556 20.06 -14.74 -16.72
N GLY A 557 20.55 -15.33 -17.82
CA GLY A 557 21.23 -16.63 -17.81
C GLY A 557 20.40 -17.90 -17.55
N THR A 558 19.09 -17.80 -17.33
CA THR A 558 18.26 -18.95 -16.96
C THR A 558 17.74 -19.73 -18.18
N SER A 559 17.42 -21.01 -17.98
CA SER A 559 16.87 -21.90 -19.01
C SER A 559 15.36 -21.71 -19.23
N TYR A 560 14.85 -20.50 -19.03
CA TYR A 560 13.43 -20.18 -19.16
C TYR A 560 13.22 -18.83 -19.84
N GLY A 561 12.03 -18.62 -20.43
CA GLY A 561 11.65 -17.36 -21.08
C GLY A 561 12.59 -16.92 -22.21
N VAL A 562 12.86 -15.60 -22.28
CA VAL A 562 13.68 -14.97 -23.33
C VAL A 562 15.12 -15.49 -23.32
N MET A 563 15.71 -15.73 -22.15
CA MET A 563 17.08 -16.22 -21.97
C MET A 563 17.27 -17.59 -22.64
N GLN A 564 16.30 -18.49 -22.47
CA GLN A 564 16.29 -19.78 -23.15
C GLN A 564 16.22 -19.65 -24.68
N LEU A 565 15.44 -18.70 -25.20
CA LEU A 565 15.31 -18.48 -26.64
C LEU A 565 16.62 -17.99 -27.25
N ILE A 566 17.32 -17.08 -26.57
CA ILE A 566 18.63 -16.57 -26.99
C ILE A 566 19.67 -17.69 -26.96
N GLY A 567 19.73 -18.46 -25.86
CA GLY A 567 20.59 -19.64 -25.73
C GLY A 567 20.34 -20.67 -26.84
N ALA A 568 19.08 -21.00 -27.10
CA ALA A 568 18.70 -21.91 -28.18
C ALA A 568 19.10 -21.37 -29.57
N GLY A 569 18.91 -20.08 -29.82
CA GLY A 569 19.34 -19.42 -31.05
C GLY A 569 20.86 -19.46 -31.23
N ARG A 570 21.63 -19.20 -30.17
CA ARG A 570 23.10 -19.31 -30.17
C ARG A 570 23.56 -20.72 -30.50
N ARG A 571 22.92 -21.74 -29.91
CA ARG A 571 23.23 -23.15 -30.21
C ARG A 571 22.96 -23.51 -31.67
N ARG A 572 21.79 -23.13 -32.20
CA ARG A 572 21.39 -23.45 -33.59
C ARG A 572 22.28 -22.77 -34.63
N SER A 573 22.66 -21.52 -34.37
CA SER A 573 23.57 -20.76 -35.23
C SER A 573 25.05 -21.12 -35.07
N ARG A 574 25.40 -21.94 -34.05
CA ARG A 574 26.77 -22.20 -33.61
C ARG A 574 27.53 -20.91 -33.30
N GLY A 575 26.84 -19.95 -32.68
CA GLY A 575 27.38 -18.64 -32.33
C GLY A 575 28.56 -18.76 -31.37
N SER A 576 29.61 -17.98 -31.64
CA SER A 576 30.85 -17.90 -30.87
C SER A 576 30.90 -16.66 -29.98
N PHE A 577 30.03 -15.67 -30.22
CA PHE A 577 29.96 -14.45 -29.41
C PHE A 577 29.73 -14.72 -27.90
N PRO A 578 30.21 -13.84 -27.01
CA PRO A 578 29.95 -13.95 -25.57
C PRO A 578 28.46 -13.75 -25.27
N LEU A 579 27.81 -14.80 -24.78
CA LEU A 579 26.51 -14.76 -24.14
C LEU A 579 26.70 -14.98 -22.64
N ILE A 580 26.37 -13.95 -21.85
CA ILE A 580 26.72 -13.83 -20.43
C ILE A 580 25.45 -13.74 -19.62
N GLY A 581 25.22 -14.73 -18.76
CA GLY A 581 24.09 -14.75 -17.85
C GLY A 581 24.47 -14.16 -16.50
N VAL A 582 23.72 -13.19 -16.00
CA VAL A 582 23.86 -12.67 -14.63
C VAL A 582 22.70 -13.21 -13.80
N ALA A 583 22.98 -13.91 -12.70
CA ALA A 583 21.91 -14.51 -11.90
C ALA A 583 22.26 -14.63 -10.40
N PRO A 584 21.27 -14.48 -9.51
CA PRO A 584 21.46 -14.68 -8.08
C PRO A 584 21.76 -16.15 -7.77
N ILE A 585 22.88 -16.38 -7.08
CA ILE A 585 23.40 -17.72 -6.83
C ILE A 585 22.38 -18.56 -6.06
N HIS A 586 21.64 -17.99 -5.11
CA HIS A 586 20.67 -18.72 -4.28
C HIS A 586 19.37 -19.10 -5.01
N ARG A 587 19.12 -18.54 -6.20
CA ARG A 587 17.90 -18.79 -6.98
C ARG A 587 18.12 -19.65 -8.21
N VAL A 588 19.37 -20.02 -8.51
CA VAL A 588 19.71 -20.88 -9.66
C VAL A 588 20.21 -22.26 -9.25
N LYS A 589 20.15 -23.21 -10.20
CA LYS A 589 20.75 -24.55 -10.12
C LYS A 589 21.59 -24.85 -11.36
N TYR A 590 22.67 -25.58 -11.17
CA TYR A 590 23.54 -26.07 -12.26
C TYR A 590 24.35 -27.30 -11.79
N PRO A 591 24.97 -28.07 -12.71
CA PRO A 591 25.80 -29.21 -12.35
C PRO A 591 26.98 -28.78 -11.47
N GLY A 592 27.04 -29.34 -10.25
CA GLY A 592 27.97 -28.91 -9.19
C GLY A 592 27.31 -28.15 -8.03
N ARG A 593 26.09 -27.60 -8.24
CA ARG A 593 25.31 -26.92 -7.18
C ARG A 593 23.81 -27.21 -7.33
N PRO A 594 23.32 -28.34 -6.79
CA PRO A 594 21.90 -28.67 -6.84
C PRO A 594 21.10 -27.72 -5.93
N ASN A 595 19.99 -27.20 -6.45
CA ASN A 595 19.06 -26.37 -5.69
C ASN A 595 17.60 -26.75 -6.07
N PRO A 596 16.87 -27.49 -5.19
CA PRO A 596 15.55 -28.02 -5.51
C PRO A 596 14.49 -26.97 -5.90
N GLY A 597 14.62 -25.74 -5.40
CA GLY A 597 13.73 -24.61 -5.73
C GLY A 597 14.31 -23.62 -6.74
N GLY A 598 15.53 -23.86 -7.24
CA GLY A 598 16.22 -22.95 -8.15
C GLY A 598 15.88 -23.17 -9.62
N GLU A 599 15.93 -22.09 -10.40
CA GLU A 599 15.80 -22.13 -11.86
C GLU A 599 17.10 -22.63 -12.49
N ALA A 600 17.02 -23.47 -13.52
CA ALA A 600 18.25 -23.99 -14.13
C ALA A 600 18.96 -22.90 -14.93
N LEU A 601 20.30 -22.88 -14.86
CA LEU A 601 21.10 -22.07 -15.79
C LEU A 601 21.01 -22.67 -17.20
N ASP A 602 20.95 -21.81 -18.22
CA ASP A 602 20.90 -22.25 -19.61
C ASP A 602 22.28 -22.72 -20.11
N GLU A 603 22.36 -23.97 -20.52
CA GLU A 603 23.61 -24.61 -20.97
C GLU A 603 24.25 -23.98 -22.23
N ASN A 604 23.54 -23.12 -22.93
CA ASN A 604 24.02 -22.50 -24.17
C ASN A 604 24.67 -21.13 -23.93
N HIS A 605 24.69 -20.66 -22.68
CA HIS A 605 25.46 -19.50 -22.27
C HIS A 605 26.95 -19.83 -22.19
N SER A 606 27.77 -18.88 -22.60
CA SER A 606 29.24 -19.03 -22.56
C SER A 606 29.83 -18.66 -21.21
N HIS A 607 29.19 -17.72 -20.51
CA HIS A 607 29.68 -17.15 -19.27
C HIS A 607 28.54 -16.94 -18.27
N PHE A 608 28.86 -16.99 -16.99
CA PHE A 608 27.95 -16.64 -15.91
C PHE A 608 28.60 -15.71 -14.90
N VAL A 609 27.81 -14.78 -14.39
CA VAL A 609 28.15 -13.94 -13.24
C VAL A 609 27.10 -14.22 -12.17
N LEU A 610 27.52 -14.90 -11.11
CA LEU A 610 26.66 -15.34 -10.02
C LEU A 610 26.78 -14.35 -8.86
N THR A 611 25.68 -13.65 -8.56
CA THR A 611 25.63 -12.65 -7.49
C THR A 611 25.18 -13.28 -6.18
N HIS A 612 25.47 -12.65 -5.04
CA HIS A 612 24.96 -13.06 -3.74
C HIS A 612 23.57 -12.48 -3.43
N ASP A 613 22.83 -12.04 -4.45
CA ASP A 613 21.53 -11.42 -4.25
C ASP A 613 20.45 -12.47 -3.89
N ASP A 614 19.43 -12.04 -3.16
CA ASP A 614 18.43 -12.94 -2.55
C ASP A 614 17.30 -13.30 -3.53
N GLU A 615 16.93 -12.38 -4.43
CA GLU A 615 15.83 -12.56 -5.38
C GLU A 615 16.21 -12.20 -6.83
N PHE A 616 15.46 -12.74 -7.79
CA PHE A 616 15.56 -12.33 -9.19
C PHE A 616 15.03 -10.89 -9.37
N GLY A 617 15.79 -10.04 -10.04
CA GLY A 617 15.55 -8.59 -10.20
C GLY A 617 16.52 -7.72 -9.41
N ASP A 618 17.24 -8.28 -8.44
CA ASP A 618 18.31 -7.58 -7.72
C ASP A 618 19.60 -7.52 -8.55
N GLU A 619 19.80 -8.51 -9.45
CA GLU A 619 20.93 -8.59 -10.37
C GLU A 619 20.81 -7.64 -11.58
N THR A 620 19.66 -7.01 -11.80
CA THR A 620 19.41 -6.20 -13.00
C THR A 620 20.38 -5.01 -13.10
N GLU A 621 20.70 -4.36 -11.98
CA GLU A 621 21.70 -3.28 -11.97
C GLU A 621 23.06 -3.82 -12.47
N MET A 622 23.38 -5.06 -12.10
CA MET A 622 24.61 -5.72 -12.49
C MET A 622 24.64 -6.06 -14.00
N ILE A 623 23.50 -6.43 -14.60
CA ILE A 623 23.38 -6.66 -16.06
C ILE A 623 23.79 -5.41 -16.83
N ALA A 624 23.19 -4.25 -16.52
CA ALA A 624 23.49 -2.99 -17.22
C ALA A 624 24.92 -2.51 -16.93
N ARG A 625 25.39 -2.61 -15.69
CA ARG A 625 26.75 -2.21 -15.29
C ARG A 625 27.83 -3.06 -15.95
N LEU A 626 27.65 -4.38 -15.98
CA LEU A 626 28.55 -5.29 -16.69
C LEU A 626 28.54 -5.01 -18.18
N ALA A 627 27.36 -4.80 -18.77
CA ALA A 627 27.26 -4.46 -20.19
C ALA A 627 27.99 -3.15 -20.52
N GLY A 628 27.85 -2.13 -19.67
CA GLY A 628 28.60 -0.87 -19.78
C GLY A 628 30.11 -1.05 -19.65
N ALA A 629 30.57 -1.92 -18.74
CA ALA A 629 31.99 -2.21 -18.56
C ALA A 629 32.61 -2.98 -19.72
N ILE A 630 31.85 -3.86 -20.39
CA ILE A 630 32.27 -4.56 -21.60
C ILE A 630 32.27 -3.61 -22.81
N ALA A 631 31.24 -2.76 -22.92
CA ALA A 631 31.12 -1.78 -24.00
C ALA A 631 32.22 -0.72 -23.93
N ARG A 632 32.42 -0.12 -22.76
CA ARG A 632 33.26 1.07 -22.53
C ARG A 632 32.91 2.20 -23.51
N ASN A 633 33.69 2.33 -24.59
CA ASN A 633 33.53 3.33 -25.64
C ASN A 633 32.95 2.75 -26.95
N GLN A 634 32.53 1.48 -26.94
CA GLN A 634 31.79 0.84 -28.02
C GLN A 634 30.28 1.00 -27.82
N PRO A 635 29.46 0.73 -28.85
CA PRO A 635 28.00 0.87 -28.75
C PRO A 635 27.40 -0.02 -27.64
N LEU A 636 26.57 0.60 -26.78
CA LEU A 636 25.78 -0.06 -25.73
C LEU A 636 24.29 0.15 -26.02
N LEU A 637 23.51 -0.94 -26.00
CA LEU A 637 22.08 -0.92 -26.27
C LEU A 637 21.34 -1.85 -25.30
N GLY A 638 20.25 -1.37 -24.70
CA GLY A 638 19.30 -2.25 -24.00
C GLY A 638 18.18 -2.69 -24.94
N ILE A 639 17.73 -3.94 -24.83
CA ILE A 639 16.54 -4.44 -25.53
C ILE A 639 15.51 -4.91 -24.51
N VAL A 640 14.27 -4.48 -24.67
CA VAL A 640 13.13 -4.96 -23.89
C VAL A 640 12.32 -5.92 -24.74
N ILE A 641 12.28 -7.19 -24.32
CA ILE A 641 11.52 -8.26 -24.99
C ILE A 641 10.53 -8.84 -23.99
N ASN A 642 9.24 -8.72 -24.28
CA ASN A 642 8.18 -9.10 -23.36
C ASN A 642 8.33 -8.31 -22.03
N GLY A 643 8.20 -8.95 -20.87
CA GLY A 643 8.59 -8.37 -19.58
C GLY A 643 7.44 -8.28 -18.58
N GLY A 644 7.77 -8.44 -17.31
CA GLY A 644 6.81 -8.34 -16.20
C GLY A 644 7.01 -7.08 -15.35
N ASP A 645 6.45 -7.09 -14.14
CA ASP A 645 6.58 -5.97 -13.21
C ASP A 645 8.05 -5.71 -12.80
N LEU A 646 8.88 -6.76 -12.75
CA LEU A 646 10.33 -6.63 -12.53
C LEU A 646 10.99 -5.85 -13.68
N THR A 647 10.75 -6.28 -14.93
CA THR A 647 11.22 -5.57 -16.13
C THR A 647 10.75 -4.12 -16.17
N ARG A 648 9.53 -3.84 -15.68
CA ARG A 648 9.01 -2.47 -15.54
C ARG A 648 9.89 -1.64 -14.60
N GLN A 649 10.21 -2.17 -13.42
CA GLN A 649 11.08 -1.53 -12.43
C GLN A 649 12.50 -1.30 -12.95
N ASP A 650 13.04 -2.29 -13.66
CA ASP A 650 14.37 -2.26 -14.24
C ASP A 650 14.53 -1.16 -15.28
N VAL A 651 13.58 -1.07 -16.22
CA VAL A 651 13.57 -0.04 -17.25
C VAL A 651 13.37 1.34 -16.64
N TYR A 652 12.45 1.48 -15.67
CA TYR A 652 12.25 2.75 -14.97
C TYR A 652 13.52 3.21 -14.24
N ARG A 653 14.20 2.32 -13.52
CA ARG A 653 15.44 2.66 -12.82
C ARG A 653 16.50 3.14 -13.81
N LEU A 654 16.71 2.37 -14.88
CA LEU A 654 17.66 2.69 -15.94
C LEU A 654 17.41 4.09 -16.55
N VAL A 655 16.18 4.40 -16.95
CA VAL A 655 15.88 5.72 -17.55
C VAL A 655 15.92 6.87 -16.55
N THR A 656 15.80 6.60 -15.25
CA THR A 656 15.92 7.64 -14.21
C THR A 656 17.37 7.92 -13.82
N GLU A 657 18.24 6.92 -13.87
CA GLU A 657 19.64 7.00 -13.46
C GLU A 657 20.58 7.31 -14.64
N ASP A 658 20.34 6.68 -15.79
CA ASP A 658 21.14 6.83 -17.00
C ASP A 658 20.25 6.91 -18.26
N ALA A 659 19.57 8.05 -18.42
CA ALA A 659 18.65 8.33 -19.51
C ALA A 659 19.30 8.31 -20.93
N HIS A 660 20.62 8.17 -21.02
CA HIS A 660 21.35 8.24 -22.28
C HIS A 660 21.46 6.90 -23.01
N ILE A 661 21.33 5.79 -22.28
CA ILE A 661 21.41 4.45 -22.88
C ILE A 661 20.19 4.24 -23.78
N PRO A 662 20.39 3.99 -25.10
CA PRO A 662 19.28 3.71 -25.99
C PRO A 662 18.59 2.40 -25.59
N LEU A 663 17.26 2.37 -25.69
CA LEU A 663 16.43 1.20 -25.45
C LEU A 663 15.63 0.86 -26.70
N LEU A 664 15.80 -0.38 -27.18
CA LEU A 664 14.97 -0.95 -28.23
C LEU A 664 13.82 -1.72 -27.58
N ILE A 665 12.59 -1.28 -27.80
CA ILE A 665 11.38 -1.95 -27.33
C ILE A 665 10.85 -2.80 -28.49
N LEU A 666 10.71 -4.10 -28.23
CA LEU A 666 10.16 -5.01 -29.22
C LEU A 666 8.64 -5.09 -29.08
N GLU A 667 7.94 -4.29 -29.87
CA GLU A 667 6.49 -4.19 -29.89
C GLU A 667 5.83 -5.44 -30.50
N GLY A 668 4.78 -5.92 -29.86
CA GLY A 668 4.08 -7.18 -30.15
C GLY A 668 4.72 -8.39 -29.48
N SER A 669 5.79 -8.21 -28.69
CA SER A 669 6.41 -9.29 -27.93
C SER A 669 5.65 -9.65 -26.64
N GLY A 670 4.66 -8.84 -26.23
CA GLY A 670 3.76 -9.09 -25.10
C GLY A 670 4.08 -8.28 -23.84
N ARG A 671 3.07 -8.16 -22.95
CA ARG A 671 3.21 -7.61 -21.59
C ARG A 671 3.87 -6.22 -21.57
N PHE A 672 4.90 -6.01 -20.74
CA PHE A 672 5.47 -4.68 -20.49
C PHE A 672 6.06 -4.01 -21.73
N ALA A 673 6.65 -4.75 -22.67
CA ALA A 673 7.12 -4.17 -23.93
C ALA A 673 5.97 -3.51 -24.72
N ASP A 674 4.79 -4.12 -24.71
CA ASP A 674 3.61 -3.59 -25.40
C ASP A 674 2.99 -2.42 -24.61
N ASP A 675 2.97 -2.47 -23.27
CA ASP A 675 2.56 -1.35 -22.42
C ASP A 675 3.39 -0.07 -22.75
N VAL A 676 4.71 -0.23 -22.93
CA VAL A 676 5.60 0.88 -23.30
C VAL A 676 5.32 1.35 -24.72
N ALA A 677 5.17 0.43 -25.68
CA ALA A 677 4.88 0.78 -27.07
C ALA A 677 3.56 1.55 -27.19
N GLU A 678 2.50 1.10 -26.53
CA GLU A 678 1.20 1.78 -26.47
C GLU A 678 1.34 3.20 -25.90
N ALA A 679 2.06 3.36 -24.79
CA ALA A 679 2.30 4.66 -24.17
C ALA A 679 3.12 5.60 -25.07
N VAL A 680 4.11 5.08 -25.82
CA VAL A 680 4.89 5.85 -26.80
C VAL A 680 4.01 6.31 -27.97
N HIS A 681 3.17 5.42 -28.51
CA HIS A 681 2.24 5.77 -29.60
C HIS A 681 1.19 6.81 -29.15
N ALA A 682 0.69 6.69 -27.92
CA ALA A 682 -0.25 7.64 -27.33
C ALA A 682 0.41 8.99 -26.96
N GLY A 683 1.72 9.01 -26.75
CA GLY A 683 2.49 10.17 -26.27
C GLY A 683 2.22 10.54 -24.81
N THR A 684 1.42 9.75 -24.09
CA THR A 684 1.07 9.94 -22.69
C THR A 684 0.62 8.62 -22.05
N SER A 685 0.77 8.49 -20.73
CA SER A 685 0.23 7.41 -19.93
C SER A 685 -0.34 7.93 -18.60
N SER A 686 -1.40 7.30 -18.11
CA SER A 686 -1.94 7.56 -16.77
C SER A 686 -1.11 6.91 -15.66
N ASP A 687 -0.26 5.95 -16.02
CA ASP A 687 0.74 5.37 -15.12
C ASP A 687 1.95 6.31 -15.01
N PRO A 688 2.25 6.87 -13.81
CA PRO A 688 3.38 7.79 -13.62
C PRO A 688 4.74 7.20 -14.01
N MET A 689 4.90 5.88 -13.87
CA MET A 689 6.15 5.17 -14.14
C MET A 689 6.37 5.04 -15.64
N LEU A 690 5.35 4.59 -16.38
CA LEU A 690 5.35 4.57 -17.84
C LEU A 690 5.49 5.98 -18.42
N GLN A 691 4.80 6.97 -17.84
CA GLN A 691 4.94 8.37 -18.26
C GLN A 691 6.39 8.85 -18.14
N THR A 692 7.07 8.48 -17.05
CA THR A 692 8.49 8.82 -16.87
C THR A 692 9.37 8.13 -17.90
N ILE A 693 9.11 6.85 -18.20
CA ILE A 693 9.85 6.06 -19.20
C ILE A 693 9.75 6.68 -20.59
N ILE A 694 8.54 7.02 -21.05
CA ILE A 694 8.37 7.62 -22.40
C ILE A 694 8.88 9.06 -22.47
N THR A 695 8.93 9.78 -21.35
CA THR A 695 9.38 11.18 -21.32
C THR A 695 10.90 11.30 -21.24
N ARG A 696 11.56 10.41 -20.50
CA ARG A 696 13.01 10.47 -20.25
C ARG A 696 13.82 9.46 -21.06
N GLY A 697 13.22 8.32 -21.42
CA GLY A 697 13.93 7.24 -22.09
C GLY A 697 14.27 7.57 -23.55
N ASN A 698 15.46 7.15 -23.97
CA ASN A 698 15.85 7.13 -25.38
C ASN A 698 15.30 5.86 -26.05
N LEU A 699 14.00 5.86 -26.33
CA LEU A 699 13.26 4.67 -26.79
C LEU A 699 13.22 4.58 -28.32
N ARG A 700 13.35 3.36 -28.85
CA ARG A 700 13.05 3.02 -30.24
C ARG A 700 12.14 1.80 -30.29
N LEU A 701 11.08 1.87 -31.08
CA LEU A 701 10.14 0.77 -31.25
C LEU A 701 10.49 -0.05 -32.49
N VAL A 702 10.42 -1.37 -32.36
CA VAL A 702 10.45 -2.32 -33.49
C VAL A 702 9.31 -3.30 -33.35
N HIS A 703 8.40 -3.32 -34.32
CA HIS A 703 7.29 -4.28 -34.32
C HIS A 703 7.77 -5.66 -34.77
N ILE A 704 7.34 -6.74 -34.11
CA ILE A 704 7.70 -8.14 -34.44
C ILE A 704 7.38 -8.52 -35.90
N ASP A 705 6.32 -7.95 -36.48
CA ASP A 705 5.93 -8.17 -37.88
C ASP A 705 6.93 -7.63 -38.91
N SER A 706 7.86 -6.77 -38.48
CA SER A 706 8.99 -6.33 -39.33
C SER A 706 9.95 -7.48 -39.64
N GLY A 707 9.80 -8.61 -38.93
CA GLY A 707 10.59 -9.81 -39.11
C GLY A 707 12.07 -9.64 -38.71
N PRO A 708 12.87 -10.70 -38.89
CA PRO A 708 14.28 -10.69 -38.49
C PRO A 708 15.11 -9.63 -39.20
N GLU A 709 14.77 -9.31 -40.46
CA GLU A 709 15.45 -8.28 -41.25
C GLU A 709 15.19 -6.87 -40.70
N GLY A 710 13.95 -6.59 -40.26
CA GLY A 710 13.61 -5.32 -39.62
C GLY A 710 14.35 -5.11 -38.29
N LEU A 711 14.37 -6.14 -37.44
CA LEU A 711 15.14 -6.10 -36.18
C LEU A 711 16.63 -5.89 -36.45
N ALA A 712 17.22 -6.64 -37.39
CA ALA A 712 18.62 -6.50 -37.75
C ALA A 712 18.94 -5.11 -38.34
N ALA A 713 18.04 -4.52 -39.13
CA ALA A 713 18.22 -3.18 -39.69
C ALA A 713 18.27 -2.09 -38.60
N GLU A 714 17.41 -2.18 -37.59
CA GLU A 714 17.42 -1.23 -36.47
C GLU A 714 18.63 -1.41 -35.56
N LEU A 715 19.03 -2.66 -35.27
CA LEU A 715 20.28 -2.93 -34.55
C LEU A 715 21.50 -2.33 -35.29
N ASN A 716 21.56 -2.50 -36.61
CA ASN A 716 22.60 -1.89 -37.44
C ASN A 716 22.57 -0.36 -37.42
N SER A 717 21.38 0.25 -37.49
CA SER A 717 21.18 1.70 -37.44
C SER A 717 21.71 2.31 -36.14
N ILE A 718 21.53 1.61 -35.02
CA ILE A 718 22.00 2.05 -33.70
C ILE A 718 23.51 1.91 -33.58
N VAL A 719 24.06 0.75 -33.96
CA VAL A 719 25.50 0.47 -33.86
C VAL A 719 26.33 1.33 -34.82
N THR A 720 25.79 1.66 -36.01
CA THR A 720 26.52 2.48 -37.01
C THR A 720 26.50 3.98 -36.70
N ARG A 721 25.54 4.49 -35.91
CA ARG A 721 25.47 5.92 -35.51
C ARG A 721 26.33 6.26 -34.29
N ALA A 722 26.81 5.23 -33.57
CA ALA A 722 27.67 5.36 -32.39
C ALA A 722 29.18 5.27 -32.73
N ILE A 723 29.52 4.98 -33.99
CA ILE A 723 30.85 5.10 -34.61
C ILE A 723 30.91 6.43 -35.36
#